data_AF-A0A7C7EJ09-F1
#
_entry.id   AF-A0A7C7EJ09-F1
#
_cell.length_a   1.000
_cell.length_b   1.000
_cell.length_c   1.000
_cell.angle_alpha   90.00
_cell.angle_beta   90.00
_cell.angle_gamma   90.00
#
_symmetry.space_group_name_H-M   'P 1'
#
loop_
_entity.id
_entity.type
_entity.pdbx_description
1 polymer ?
#
loop_
_entity_poly.entity_id
_entity_poly.type
_entity_poly.pdbx_seq_one_letter_code
_entity_poly.pdbx_strand_id
1 'polypeptide(L)'
;MHLYDRVSTGIKGFDQVIDHLRFGDNVVWQVESISDYRRMANFFAENAKTENISLVYIRFANHEPILEASQDIKTYHVDARKGFESFAIEIHNLIKEQGKRVFYVFDCLTDLLNYWHSDLMIGNFFKATCPYLYELDTVAYFAIKRNFHTYNTIAGIRETTQLLLDLYQINDKIYIHPLKVWQRYSPTMFFPHLIQGQEAICITSSLDASELFNSINRGEMRLDHWNTIFSEAKKMLTSSREQQDKVKKRLMHMLIGSDSRMFQLCDRYFTLKDILSIASREIGTGFIGGKSVGMLLARKILEVEGDDRFTSLLEPHDSFYIGSDVFYTYIVQNGWWRLRTKQKTPEGYYKYAAELKEKLLHGTFPKDIQEQFVQMLEYFGQSPIIVRSSSLLEDNFGNAFAGKYESVFCVNQGTPQERYEAFEQAVRIVYASTMNEDALNYRMNRGLAMQDEQMAILVQRVSGDRHGDYFFPHIAGVGNSSNLYVWDKSIDMNAGMLRLVFGLGTRAVDRTDGDYVKVVSLDKPLRIPPMNSEDQKKFSQHRLDLLSLAKNTLESKDLDEVLGLPLKADKKLFFSPDYAAAARMRELGYTDFKTPYLLDFKKLFTDTKFAAIMREMLALLSKAYDYPVDIEFTANFNKDNAFRINLLQCRPLQTKGLGKTVKIPELKDVKDCFFSSIGNFMGGSVRLPIDYVILINANAYLKLSEQGKYEVARQIGLINREMKGKNAMLVGPGRWGSTTPSLGVPVHFTELCNMKVLCEYSSKKEGFMPELSYGSHFFQDIVESEIFYVAIFDGYQDVIFNPDRILLEENLLTIFLPGSEKFKDVIHIANTSGMEIYSDIVTQKLLCR
;
A
#
# COMPACT_ATOMS: atom_id res chain seq x y z
N MET A 1 26.98 -44.45 6.25
CA MET A 1 25.78 -44.08 5.48
C MET A 1 24.96 -45.34 5.28
N HIS A 2 23.72 -45.40 5.77
CA HIS A 2 22.92 -46.62 5.69
C HIS A 2 22.49 -46.88 4.23
N LEU A 3 22.43 -48.15 3.81
CA LEU A 3 22.00 -48.55 2.47
C LEU A 3 20.61 -48.00 2.08
N TYR A 4 19.81 -47.59 3.07
CA TYR A 4 18.43 -47.11 2.95
C TYR A 4 18.28 -45.63 2.51
N ASP A 5 19.38 -44.91 2.31
CA ASP A 5 19.36 -43.49 1.93
C ASP A 5 19.70 -43.25 0.44
N ARG A 6 19.96 -44.31 -0.34
CA ARG A 6 20.32 -44.21 -1.76
C ARG A 6 19.10 -44.35 -2.65
N VAL A 7 19.00 -43.45 -3.63
CA VAL A 7 17.96 -43.39 -4.67
C VAL A 7 18.65 -43.46 -6.03
N SER A 8 18.07 -44.20 -6.98
CA SER A 8 18.59 -44.27 -8.35
C SER A 8 18.02 -43.15 -9.23
N THR A 9 18.85 -42.64 -10.14
CA THR A 9 18.45 -41.77 -11.27
C THR A 9 17.72 -42.54 -12.39
N GLY A 10 17.70 -43.88 -12.32
CA GLY A 10 17.30 -44.77 -13.42
C GLY A 10 18.42 -45.07 -14.42
N ILE A 11 19.61 -44.50 -14.21
CA ILE A 11 20.81 -44.73 -15.04
C ILE A 11 21.94 -45.24 -14.14
N LYS A 12 22.18 -46.56 -14.15
CA LYS A 12 23.12 -47.23 -13.24
C LYS A 12 24.53 -46.65 -13.27
N GLY A 13 25.06 -46.36 -14.46
CA GLY A 13 26.38 -45.78 -14.62
C GLY A 13 26.46 -44.38 -14.04
N PHE A 14 25.41 -43.57 -14.20
CA PHE A 14 25.39 -42.22 -13.67
C PHE A 14 25.22 -42.21 -12.15
N ASP A 15 24.44 -43.14 -11.59
CA ASP A 15 24.37 -43.34 -10.14
C ASP A 15 25.75 -43.58 -9.50
N GLN A 16 26.60 -44.36 -10.16
CA GLN A 16 27.97 -44.59 -9.69
C GLN A 16 28.83 -43.32 -9.74
N VAL A 17 28.66 -42.49 -10.78
CA VAL A 17 29.38 -41.22 -10.94
C VAL A 17 29.09 -40.27 -9.79
N ILE A 18 27.82 -40.13 -9.41
CA ILE A 18 27.37 -39.17 -8.39
C ILE A 18 27.26 -39.76 -6.96
N ASP A 19 27.64 -41.02 -6.75
CA ASP A 19 27.37 -41.78 -5.50
C ASP A 19 25.88 -41.75 -5.09
N HIS A 20 25.02 -42.06 -6.07
CA HIS A 20 23.57 -42.10 -6.01
C HIS A 20 22.90 -40.76 -5.61
N LEU A 21 21.62 -40.64 -5.98
CA LEU A 21 20.77 -39.66 -5.31
C LEU A 21 20.57 -40.08 -3.86
N ARG A 22 20.26 -39.10 -3.02
CA ARG A 22 19.92 -39.28 -1.62
C ARG A 22 18.57 -38.64 -1.33
N PHE A 23 17.81 -39.23 -0.41
CA PHE A 23 16.63 -38.54 0.11
C PHE A 23 17.04 -37.17 0.68
N GLY A 24 16.29 -36.14 0.30
CA GLY A 24 16.61 -34.73 0.51
C GLY A 24 17.21 -34.03 -0.73
N ASP A 25 17.70 -34.75 -1.73
CA ASP A 25 18.32 -34.11 -2.90
C ASP A 25 17.31 -33.33 -3.74
N ASN A 26 17.56 -32.02 -3.84
CA ASN A 26 17.06 -31.21 -4.96
C ASN A 26 18.05 -31.32 -6.12
N VAL A 27 17.57 -31.73 -7.29
CA VAL A 27 18.36 -31.93 -8.50
C VAL A 27 17.92 -30.92 -9.55
N VAL A 28 18.84 -30.03 -9.93
CA VAL A 28 18.58 -29.02 -10.96
C VAL A 28 19.31 -29.40 -12.23
N TRP A 29 18.54 -29.56 -13.30
CA TRP A 29 19.04 -29.80 -14.66
C TRP A 29 19.11 -28.50 -15.44
N GLN A 30 20.31 -28.13 -15.87
CA GLN A 30 20.52 -27.09 -16.87
C GLN A 30 20.46 -27.71 -18.25
N VAL A 31 19.46 -27.32 -19.04
CA VAL A 31 19.15 -27.95 -20.33
C VAL A 31 19.09 -26.94 -21.46
N GLU A 32 19.33 -27.40 -22.70
CA GLU A 32 19.07 -26.60 -23.90
C GLU A 32 17.65 -26.85 -24.42
N SER A 33 17.18 -28.10 -24.37
CA SER A 33 15.84 -28.50 -24.78
C SER A 33 15.06 -29.14 -23.63
N ILE A 34 13.73 -28.95 -23.64
CA ILE A 34 12.83 -29.60 -22.68
C ILE A 34 12.71 -31.11 -22.95
N SER A 35 12.90 -31.54 -24.20
CA SER A 35 12.92 -32.95 -24.58
C SER A 35 14.04 -33.72 -23.88
N ASP A 36 15.22 -33.11 -23.70
CA ASP A 36 16.33 -33.75 -23.00
C ASP A 36 16.03 -33.93 -21.52
N TYR A 37 15.45 -32.90 -20.90
CA TYR A 37 14.99 -32.99 -19.51
C TYR A 37 13.92 -34.07 -19.34
N ARG A 38 12.93 -34.12 -20.24
CA ARG A 38 11.88 -35.15 -20.27
C ARG A 38 12.49 -36.55 -20.26
N ARG A 39 13.52 -36.79 -21.06
CA ARG A 39 14.20 -38.08 -21.11
C ARG A 39 14.80 -38.47 -19.76
N MET A 40 15.47 -37.54 -19.08
CA MET A 40 16.04 -37.78 -17.74
C MET A 40 14.96 -37.98 -16.68
N ALA A 41 13.91 -37.18 -16.70
CA ALA A 41 12.78 -37.30 -15.78
C ALA A 41 12.03 -38.63 -15.94
N ASN A 42 11.91 -39.15 -17.16
CA ASN A 42 11.29 -40.45 -17.41
C ASN A 42 12.11 -41.61 -16.81
N PHE A 43 13.45 -41.60 -16.90
CA PHE A 43 14.27 -42.61 -16.24
C PHE A 43 14.07 -42.61 -14.71
N PHE A 44 14.00 -41.42 -14.13
CA PHE A 44 13.73 -41.25 -12.70
C PHE A 44 12.31 -41.74 -12.34
N ALA A 45 11.31 -41.43 -13.17
CA ALA A 45 9.92 -41.85 -12.95
C ALA A 45 9.73 -43.38 -13.03
N GLU A 46 10.34 -44.03 -14.01
CA GLU A 46 10.31 -45.50 -14.13
C GLU A 46 11.01 -46.19 -12.95
N ASN A 47 12.10 -45.60 -12.44
CA ASN A 47 12.72 -46.09 -11.22
C ASN A 47 11.80 -45.95 -10.00
N ALA A 48 11.11 -44.81 -9.86
CA ALA A 48 10.15 -44.59 -8.77
C ALA A 48 9.05 -45.67 -8.74
N LYS A 49 8.53 -46.04 -9.91
CA LYS A 49 7.56 -47.14 -10.06
C LYS A 49 8.14 -48.48 -9.62
N THR A 50 9.37 -48.78 -10.07
CA THR A 50 10.06 -50.03 -9.74
C THR A 50 10.31 -50.18 -8.24
N GLU A 51 10.62 -49.08 -7.55
CA GLU A 51 10.85 -49.03 -6.10
C GLU A 51 9.55 -48.81 -5.28
N ASN A 52 8.39 -48.72 -5.93
CA ASN A 52 7.08 -48.44 -5.32
C ASN A 52 7.08 -47.14 -4.46
N ILE A 53 7.73 -46.10 -4.96
CA ILE A 53 7.80 -44.77 -4.33
C ILE A 53 6.78 -43.85 -5.01
N SER A 54 6.00 -43.12 -4.21
CA SER A 54 5.02 -42.16 -4.73
C SER A 54 5.71 -41.06 -5.53
N LEU A 55 5.26 -40.86 -6.77
CA LEU A 55 5.75 -39.80 -7.66
C LEU A 55 4.67 -38.75 -7.90
N VAL A 56 5.07 -37.49 -7.75
CA VAL A 56 4.23 -36.31 -7.96
C VAL A 56 4.79 -35.47 -9.09
N TYR A 57 3.95 -35.17 -10.07
CA TYR A 57 4.29 -34.27 -11.17
C TYR A 57 3.58 -32.93 -10.99
N ILE A 58 4.36 -31.86 -10.88
CA ILE A 58 3.85 -30.50 -10.73
C ILE A 58 3.94 -29.80 -12.09
N ARG A 59 2.77 -29.54 -12.67
CA ARG A 59 2.60 -28.97 -14.00
C ARG A 59 2.12 -27.53 -13.91
N PHE A 60 2.86 -26.61 -14.53
CA PHE A 60 2.55 -25.17 -14.58
C PHE A 60 2.95 -24.51 -15.90
N ALA A 61 3.72 -25.19 -16.75
CA ALA A 61 4.21 -24.66 -18.02
C ALA A 61 3.34 -25.11 -19.20
N ASN A 62 3.41 -24.34 -20.30
CA ASN A 62 2.65 -24.62 -21.52
C ASN A 62 3.39 -25.56 -22.49
N HIS A 63 4.61 -25.98 -22.16
CA HIS A 63 5.30 -26.99 -22.96
C HIS A 63 4.61 -28.36 -22.81
N GLU A 64 4.90 -29.26 -23.76
CA GLU A 64 4.48 -30.65 -23.67
C GLU A 64 4.87 -31.28 -22.31
N PRO A 65 4.03 -32.14 -21.72
CA PRO A 65 4.28 -32.77 -20.42
C PRO A 65 5.67 -33.39 -20.29
N ILE A 66 6.28 -33.21 -19.11
CA ILE A 66 7.53 -33.88 -18.75
C ILE A 66 7.27 -35.35 -18.47
N LEU A 67 6.14 -35.67 -17.83
CA LEU A 67 5.72 -37.03 -17.55
C LEU A 67 4.33 -37.26 -18.16
N GLU A 68 4.14 -38.42 -18.78
CA GLU A 68 2.83 -38.85 -19.27
C GLU A 68 1.91 -39.25 -18.10
N ALA A 69 0.61 -39.02 -18.26
CA ALA A 69 -0.37 -39.39 -17.25
C ALA A 69 -0.44 -40.92 -17.10
N SER A 70 -0.28 -41.42 -15.88
CA SER A 70 -0.41 -42.83 -15.54
C SER A 70 -0.97 -42.99 -14.12
N GLN A 71 -1.49 -44.17 -13.77
CA GLN A 71 -2.07 -44.41 -12.44
C GLN A 71 -1.06 -44.25 -11.30
N ASP A 72 0.23 -44.43 -11.59
CA ASP A 72 1.33 -44.35 -10.62
C ASP A 72 1.87 -42.92 -10.42
N ILE A 73 1.40 -41.95 -11.21
CA ILE A 73 1.88 -40.56 -11.19
C ILE A 73 0.74 -39.62 -10.84
N LYS A 74 0.86 -38.94 -9.70
CA LYS A 74 -0.10 -37.90 -9.29
C LYS A 74 0.28 -36.57 -9.93
N THR A 75 -0.49 -36.13 -10.92
CA THR A 75 -0.26 -34.83 -11.59
C THR A 75 -1.12 -33.73 -10.97
N TYR A 76 -0.49 -32.64 -10.56
CA TYR A 76 -1.15 -31.42 -10.10
C TYR A 76 -0.87 -30.27 -11.04
N HIS A 77 -1.93 -29.56 -11.42
CA HIS A 77 -1.84 -28.36 -12.24
C HIS A 77 -1.89 -27.13 -11.35
N VAL A 78 -0.86 -26.31 -11.40
CA VAL A 78 -0.73 -25.09 -10.59
C VAL A 78 -0.65 -23.90 -11.50
N ASP A 79 -1.49 -22.89 -11.24
CA ASP A 79 -1.62 -21.72 -12.12
C ASP A 79 -0.62 -20.62 -11.75
N ALA A 80 0.44 -20.49 -12.55
CA ALA A 80 1.47 -19.47 -12.37
C ALA A 80 0.96 -18.01 -12.56
N ARG A 81 -0.21 -17.82 -13.20
CA ARG A 81 -0.82 -16.49 -13.43
C ARG A 81 -1.39 -15.86 -12.17
N LYS A 82 -1.61 -16.65 -11.11
CA LYS A 82 -2.10 -16.15 -9.81
C LYS A 82 -1.09 -15.28 -9.06
N GLY A 83 0.18 -15.26 -9.50
CA GLY A 83 1.27 -14.55 -8.84
C GLY A 83 2.17 -15.47 -8.01
N PHE A 84 3.34 -14.95 -7.63
CA PHE A 84 4.38 -15.70 -6.93
C PHE A 84 3.92 -16.25 -5.57
N GLU A 85 3.30 -15.43 -4.72
CA GLU A 85 2.97 -15.83 -3.35
C GLU A 85 1.87 -16.89 -3.34
N SER A 86 0.78 -16.67 -4.09
CA SER A 86 -0.26 -17.67 -4.29
C SER A 86 0.28 -18.99 -4.85
N PHE A 87 1.15 -18.94 -5.88
CA PHE A 87 1.77 -20.14 -6.47
C PHE A 87 2.65 -20.89 -5.46
N ALA A 88 3.55 -20.20 -4.77
CA ALA A 88 4.46 -20.81 -3.82
C ALA A 88 3.73 -21.39 -2.59
N ILE A 89 2.65 -20.76 -2.12
CA ILE A 89 1.81 -21.29 -1.04
C ILE A 89 1.05 -22.54 -1.50
N GLU A 90 0.48 -22.54 -2.71
CA GLU A 90 -0.22 -23.70 -3.27
C GLU A 90 0.70 -24.92 -3.35
N ILE A 91 1.93 -24.73 -3.86
CA ILE A 91 2.97 -25.77 -3.90
C ILE A 91 3.37 -26.22 -2.49
N HIS A 92 3.56 -25.30 -1.55
CA HIS A 92 3.94 -25.63 -0.18
C HIS A 92 2.88 -26.50 0.51
N ASN A 93 1.59 -26.17 0.33
CA ASN A 93 0.48 -26.93 0.89
C ASN A 93 0.40 -28.34 0.26
N LEU A 94 0.57 -28.44 -1.06
CA LEU A 94 0.62 -29.71 -1.77
C LEU A 94 1.74 -30.60 -1.24
N ILE A 95 2.96 -30.07 -1.12
CA ILE A 95 4.11 -30.80 -0.58
C ILE A 95 3.83 -31.28 0.85
N LYS A 96 3.22 -30.42 1.67
CA LYS A 96 2.83 -30.74 3.05
C LYS A 96 1.82 -31.88 3.12
N GLU A 97 0.84 -31.91 2.23
CA GLU A 97 -0.19 -32.95 2.16
C GLU A 97 0.36 -34.31 1.72
N GLN A 98 1.33 -34.33 0.80
CA GLN A 98 1.93 -35.58 0.34
C GLN A 98 2.90 -36.19 1.37
N GLY A 99 3.56 -35.35 2.19
CA GLY A 99 4.40 -35.81 3.29
C GLY A 99 5.83 -36.19 2.88
N LYS A 100 6.42 -37.12 3.63
CA LYS A 100 7.85 -37.46 3.54
C LYS A 100 8.16 -38.52 2.49
N ARG A 101 9.40 -38.51 1.97
CA ARG A 101 9.94 -39.53 1.04
C ARG A 101 9.11 -39.72 -0.24
N VAL A 102 8.57 -38.61 -0.75
CA VAL A 102 7.88 -38.54 -2.03
C VAL A 102 8.84 -38.01 -3.09
N PHE A 103 8.73 -38.50 -4.32
CA PHE A 103 9.49 -37.97 -5.45
C PHE A 103 8.70 -36.91 -6.18
N TYR A 104 9.38 -35.86 -6.62
CA TYR A 104 8.79 -34.73 -7.33
C TYR A 104 9.49 -34.50 -8.65
N VAL A 105 8.71 -34.27 -9.69
CA VAL A 105 9.17 -33.70 -10.97
C VAL A 105 8.41 -32.41 -11.18
N PHE A 106 9.12 -31.33 -11.45
CA PHE A 106 8.54 -30.03 -11.78
C PHE A 106 8.70 -29.75 -13.27
N ASP A 107 7.78 -28.99 -13.84
CA ASP A 107 8.02 -28.33 -15.13
C ASP A 107 9.27 -27.44 -15.10
N CYS A 108 9.71 -26.97 -16.27
CA CYS A 108 10.86 -26.09 -16.36
C CYS A 108 10.58 -24.74 -15.71
N LEU A 109 11.39 -24.37 -14.72
CA LEU A 109 11.24 -23.12 -13.98
C LEU A 109 11.42 -21.89 -14.89
N THR A 110 12.18 -22.00 -15.98
CA THR A 110 12.35 -20.90 -16.94
C THR A 110 11.03 -20.46 -17.56
N ASP A 111 10.05 -21.36 -17.72
CA ASP A 111 8.76 -21.01 -18.29
C ASP A 111 7.92 -20.10 -17.37
N LEU A 112 8.29 -19.97 -16.08
CA LEU A 112 7.70 -19.02 -15.15
C LEU A 112 8.03 -17.56 -15.51
N LEU A 113 9.13 -17.30 -16.24
CA LEU A 113 9.47 -15.95 -16.75
C LEU A 113 8.38 -15.37 -17.65
N ASN A 114 7.59 -16.24 -18.31
CA ASN A 114 6.48 -15.80 -19.15
C ASN A 114 5.34 -15.17 -18.35
N TYR A 115 5.26 -15.45 -17.05
CA TYR A 115 4.17 -15.01 -16.17
C TYR A 115 4.64 -13.98 -15.14
N TRP A 116 5.80 -14.21 -14.52
CA TRP A 116 6.32 -13.34 -13.46
C TRP A 116 7.24 -12.26 -14.00
N HIS A 117 7.77 -12.44 -15.22
CA HIS A 117 8.71 -11.52 -15.88
C HIS A 117 9.99 -11.21 -15.10
N SER A 118 10.23 -11.90 -13.99
CA SER A 118 11.27 -11.60 -13.01
C SER A 118 12.13 -12.81 -12.73
N ASP A 119 13.43 -12.68 -13.01
CA ASP A 119 14.44 -13.69 -12.71
C ASP A 119 14.60 -13.89 -11.19
N LEU A 120 14.38 -12.82 -10.44
CA LEU A 120 14.47 -12.79 -8.99
C LEU A 120 13.39 -13.67 -8.35
N MET A 121 12.16 -13.64 -8.88
CA MET A 121 11.05 -14.48 -8.42
C MET A 121 11.32 -15.98 -8.60
N ILE A 122 12.00 -16.38 -9.67
CA ILE A 122 12.39 -17.79 -9.89
C ILE A 122 13.39 -18.25 -8.83
N GLY A 123 14.43 -17.44 -8.58
CA GLY A 123 15.39 -17.72 -7.52
C GLY A 123 14.73 -17.80 -6.15
N ASN A 124 13.78 -16.91 -5.87
CA ASN A 124 13.02 -16.91 -4.63
C ASN A 124 12.12 -18.14 -4.49
N PHE A 125 11.45 -18.57 -5.56
CA PHE A 125 10.63 -19.79 -5.53
C PHE A 125 11.47 -21.00 -5.14
N PHE A 126 12.66 -21.10 -5.73
CA PHE A 126 13.60 -22.17 -5.45
C PHE A 126 14.08 -22.12 -3.98
N LYS A 127 14.49 -20.94 -3.49
CA LYS A 127 14.90 -20.74 -2.08
C LYS A 127 13.76 -20.96 -1.08
N ALA A 128 12.52 -20.69 -1.46
CA ALA A 128 11.34 -20.89 -0.63
C ALA A 128 10.91 -22.37 -0.54
N THR A 129 11.09 -23.14 -1.62
CA THR A 129 10.52 -24.49 -1.75
C THR A 129 11.52 -25.59 -1.41
N CYS A 130 12.76 -25.49 -1.90
CA CYS A 130 13.76 -26.57 -1.78
C CYS A 130 14.16 -26.90 -0.33
N PRO A 131 14.33 -25.94 0.60
CA PRO A 131 14.59 -26.28 2.01
C PRO A 131 13.46 -27.10 2.62
N TYR A 132 12.21 -26.86 2.22
CA TYR A 132 11.07 -27.61 2.73
C TYR A 132 11.03 -29.04 2.17
N LEU A 133 11.32 -29.20 0.87
CA LEU A 133 11.50 -30.51 0.23
C LEU A 133 12.64 -31.31 0.89
N TYR A 134 13.73 -30.64 1.25
CA TYR A 134 14.86 -31.24 1.95
C TYR A 134 14.45 -31.74 3.36
N GLU A 135 13.72 -30.94 4.16
CA GLU A 135 13.22 -31.33 5.49
C GLU A 135 12.30 -32.58 5.46
N LEU A 136 11.65 -32.83 4.32
CA LEU A 136 10.73 -33.95 4.12
C LEU A 136 11.40 -35.20 3.52
N ASP A 137 12.73 -35.21 3.41
CA ASP A 137 13.49 -36.32 2.83
C ASP A 137 12.97 -36.69 1.42
N THR A 138 12.61 -35.69 0.61
CA THR A 138 12.10 -35.88 -0.76
C THR A 138 13.22 -35.90 -1.79
N VAL A 139 12.96 -36.38 -3.01
CA VAL A 139 13.88 -36.18 -4.15
C VAL A 139 13.13 -35.41 -5.23
N ALA A 140 13.64 -34.24 -5.60
CA ALA A 140 12.93 -33.30 -6.47
C ALA A 140 13.76 -32.92 -7.69
N TYR A 141 13.19 -33.10 -8.88
CA TYR A 141 13.80 -32.71 -10.14
C TYR A 141 13.22 -31.37 -10.61
N PHE A 142 14.13 -30.45 -10.94
CA PHE A 142 13.83 -29.16 -11.54
C PHE A 142 14.62 -28.99 -12.82
N ALA A 143 14.10 -28.22 -13.77
CA ALA A 143 14.85 -27.82 -14.96
C ALA A 143 14.90 -26.31 -15.13
N ILE A 144 16.02 -25.82 -15.64
CA ILE A 144 16.20 -24.45 -16.11
C ILE A 144 16.88 -24.48 -17.49
N LYS A 145 16.47 -23.59 -18.39
CA LYS A 145 17.11 -23.43 -19.70
C LYS A 145 18.42 -22.66 -19.54
N ARG A 146 19.46 -23.17 -20.19
CA ARG A 146 20.80 -22.55 -20.18
C ARG A 146 20.75 -21.17 -20.86
N ASN A 147 21.47 -20.20 -20.30
CA ASN A 147 21.59 -18.82 -20.82
C ASN A 147 20.28 -18.00 -20.81
N PHE A 148 19.30 -18.35 -19.96
CA PHE A 148 18.05 -17.58 -19.79
C PHE A 148 17.97 -16.78 -18.48
N HIS A 149 18.88 -17.03 -17.53
CA HIS A 149 18.80 -16.50 -16.17
C HIS A 149 20.03 -15.67 -15.80
N THR A 150 19.86 -14.69 -14.90
CA THR A 150 20.97 -13.90 -14.34
C THR A 150 21.98 -14.74 -13.55
N TYR A 151 23.21 -14.23 -13.42
CA TYR A 151 24.22 -14.83 -12.54
C TYR A 151 23.73 -14.95 -11.09
N ASN A 152 23.05 -13.93 -10.57
CA ASN A 152 22.53 -13.94 -9.19
C ASN A 152 21.49 -15.04 -8.98
N THR A 153 20.56 -15.23 -9.92
CA THR A 153 19.57 -16.31 -9.87
C THR A 153 20.24 -17.69 -9.93
N ILE A 154 21.17 -17.91 -10.86
CA ILE A 154 21.90 -19.17 -10.97
C ILE A 154 22.76 -19.44 -9.73
N ALA A 155 23.44 -18.43 -9.19
CA ALA A 155 24.21 -18.54 -7.96
C ALA A 155 23.32 -18.91 -6.77
N GLY A 156 22.14 -18.28 -6.65
CA GLY A 156 21.14 -18.62 -5.63
C GLY A 156 20.63 -20.06 -5.75
N ILE A 157 20.31 -20.51 -6.97
CA ILE A 157 19.92 -21.92 -7.22
C ILE A 157 21.06 -22.87 -6.86
N ARG A 158 22.29 -22.55 -7.29
CA ARG A 158 23.49 -23.34 -7.01
C ARG A 158 23.76 -23.42 -5.52
N GLU A 159 23.55 -22.35 -4.76
CA GLU A 159 23.72 -22.34 -3.31
C GLU A 159 22.75 -23.31 -2.62
N THR A 160 21.48 -23.29 -3.01
CA THR A 160 20.39 -24.06 -2.37
C THR A 160 20.32 -25.54 -2.81
N THR A 161 20.60 -25.84 -4.08
CA THR A 161 20.44 -27.20 -4.63
C THR A 161 21.49 -28.17 -4.12
N GLN A 162 21.16 -29.46 -3.98
CA GLN A 162 22.15 -30.50 -3.64
C GLN A 162 22.94 -30.91 -4.88
N LEU A 163 22.26 -31.05 -6.02
CA LEU A 163 22.88 -31.35 -7.31
C LEU A 163 22.54 -30.28 -8.35
N LEU A 164 23.56 -29.82 -9.05
CA LEU A 164 23.43 -28.99 -10.25
C LEU A 164 24.11 -29.72 -11.39
N LEU A 165 23.34 -30.11 -12.41
CA LEU A 165 23.78 -30.95 -13.51
C LEU A 165 23.56 -30.23 -14.83
N ASP A 166 24.58 -30.18 -15.66
CA ASP A 166 24.50 -29.71 -17.03
C ASP A 166 24.17 -30.88 -17.95
N LEU A 167 23.18 -30.70 -18.83
CA LEU A 167 22.79 -31.68 -19.84
C LEU A 167 23.12 -31.11 -21.23
N TYR A 168 23.82 -31.89 -22.05
CA TYR A 168 24.18 -31.55 -23.42
C TYR A 168 23.72 -32.64 -24.38
N GLN A 169 23.28 -32.24 -25.58
CA GLN A 169 23.13 -33.13 -26.72
C GLN A 169 24.03 -32.65 -27.86
N ILE A 170 25.03 -33.46 -28.24
CA ILE A 170 25.95 -33.14 -29.33
C ILE A 170 26.01 -34.34 -30.25
N ASN A 171 25.70 -34.14 -31.54
CA ASN A 171 25.68 -35.20 -32.56
C ASN A 171 24.89 -36.44 -32.11
N ASP A 172 23.67 -36.22 -31.59
CA ASP A 172 22.76 -37.24 -31.03
C ASP A 172 23.28 -38.04 -29.82
N LYS A 173 24.40 -37.62 -29.23
CA LYS A 173 24.94 -38.16 -27.98
C LYS A 173 24.59 -37.27 -26.81
N ILE A 174 24.18 -37.87 -25.70
CA ILE A 174 23.83 -37.16 -24.47
C ILE A 174 25.01 -37.15 -23.52
N TYR A 175 25.34 -35.98 -23.00
CA TYR A 175 26.37 -35.81 -21.99
C TYR A 175 25.77 -35.18 -20.73
N ILE A 176 26.14 -35.71 -19.56
CA ILE A 176 25.81 -35.14 -18.27
C ILE A 176 27.09 -34.66 -17.61
N HIS A 177 27.10 -33.41 -17.16
CA HIS A 177 28.24 -32.79 -16.49
C HIS A 177 27.81 -32.25 -15.12
N PRO A 178 28.19 -32.94 -14.03
CA PRO A 178 27.92 -32.44 -12.69
C PRO A 178 28.71 -31.16 -12.42
N LEU A 179 28.01 -30.06 -12.06
CA LEU A 179 28.59 -28.76 -11.71
C LEU A 179 28.62 -28.51 -10.19
N LYS A 180 27.73 -29.20 -9.47
CA LYS A 180 27.69 -29.28 -8.01
C LYS A 180 27.14 -30.64 -7.63
N VAL A 181 27.81 -31.31 -6.70
CA VAL A 181 27.30 -32.48 -5.99
C VAL A 181 27.63 -32.30 -4.52
N TRP A 182 26.62 -32.04 -3.69
CA TRP A 182 26.83 -31.65 -2.31
C TRP A 182 27.23 -32.85 -1.43
N GLN A 183 28.28 -32.67 -0.63
CA GLN A 183 28.84 -33.68 0.30
C GLN A 183 29.18 -35.03 -0.35
N ARG A 184 29.62 -35.01 -1.61
CA ARG A 184 30.11 -36.17 -2.35
C ARG A 184 31.32 -35.77 -3.17
N TYR A 185 32.25 -36.69 -3.36
CA TYR A 185 33.44 -36.44 -4.15
C TYR A 185 33.96 -37.73 -4.77
N SER A 186 34.33 -37.66 -6.05
CA SER A 186 35.16 -38.66 -6.71
C SER A 186 36.12 -37.95 -7.68
N PRO A 187 37.28 -38.54 -8.01
CA PRO A 187 38.27 -37.91 -8.89
C PRO A 187 37.72 -37.54 -10.28
N THR A 188 36.69 -38.23 -10.74
CA THR A 188 36.11 -38.06 -12.08
C THR A 188 34.73 -37.40 -12.08
N MET A 189 34.11 -37.18 -10.93
CA MET A 189 32.70 -36.73 -10.80
C MET A 189 32.37 -35.47 -11.61
N PHE A 190 33.27 -34.48 -11.61
CA PHE A 190 33.04 -33.17 -12.22
C PHE A 190 33.54 -33.08 -13.67
N PHE A 191 33.83 -34.21 -14.31
CA PHE A 191 34.04 -34.26 -15.76
C PHE A 191 32.70 -34.40 -16.50
N PRO A 192 32.64 -34.10 -17.81
CA PRO A 192 31.53 -34.52 -18.65
C PRO A 192 31.48 -36.04 -18.78
N HIS A 193 30.28 -36.62 -18.72
CA HIS A 193 30.05 -38.06 -18.85
C HIS A 193 29.10 -38.32 -20.02
N LEU A 194 29.54 -39.11 -20.99
CA LEU A 194 28.73 -39.58 -22.10
C LEU A 194 27.80 -40.70 -21.63
N ILE A 195 26.49 -40.55 -21.86
CA ILE A 195 25.49 -41.56 -21.52
C ILE A 195 25.26 -42.49 -22.72
N GLN A 196 25.60 -43.77 -22.55
CA GLN A 196 25.35 -44.83 -23.52
C GLN A 196 24.56 -45.96 -22.86
N GLY A 197 23.25 -46.02 -23.16
CA GLY A 197 22.36 -46.98 -22.53
C GLY A 197 22.28 -46.76 -21.02
N GLN A 198 22.77 -47.73 -20.24
CA GLN A 198 22.82 -47.68 -18.77
C GLN A 198 24.22 -47.33 -18.22
N GLU A 199 25.20 -47.06 -19.09
CA GLU A 199 26.57 -46.72 -18.71
C GLU A 199 26.83 -45.20 -18.84
N ALA A 200 27.73 -44.70 -17.99
CA ALA A 200 28.20 -43.33 -18.02
C ALA A 200 29.73 -43.32 -18.22
N ILE A 201 30.17 -42.95 -19.41
CA ILE A 201 31.58 -42.96 -19.81
C ILE A 201 32.18 -41.59 -19.53
N CYS A 202 33.13 -41.52 -18.61
CA CYS A 202 33.81 -40.28 -18.25
C CYS A 202 34.74 -39.80 -19.38
N ILE A 203 34.61 -38.53 -19.77
CA ILE A 203 35.50 -37.89 -20.75
C ILE A 203 36.69 -37.27 -20.00
N THR A 204 37.78 -38.04 -19.90
CA THR A 204 39.01 -37.62 -19.21
C THR A 204 40.10 -37.09 -20.15
N SER A 205 40.01 -37.39 -21.45
CA SER A 205 40.91 -36.88 -22.48
C SER A 205 40.76 -35.36 -22.61
N SER A 206 41.86 -34.63 -22.49
CA SER A 206 41.86 -33.16 -22.62
C SER A 206 41.46 -32.70 -24.03
N LEU A 207 41.80 -33.48 -25.07
CA LEU A 207 41.38 -33.23 -26.45
C LEU A 207 39.86 -33.33 -26.56
N ASP A 208 39.30 -34.48 -26.19
CA ASP A 208 37.86 -34.75 -26.28
C ASP A 208 37.04 -33.77 -25.42
N ALA A 209 37.53 -33.44 -24.23
CA ALA A 209 36.91 -32.44 -23.37
C ALA A 209 36.95 -31.03 -24.01
N SER A 210 38.07 -30.64 -24.63
CA SER A 210 38.19 -29.34 -25.29
C SER A 210 37.31 -29.24 -26.54
N GLU A 211 37.23 -30.31 -27.34
CA GLU A 211 36.31 -30.39 -28.49
C GLU A 211 34.84 -30.31 -28.05
N LEU A 212 34.49 -30.99 -26.96
CA LEU A 212 33.16 -30.89 -26.35
C LEU A 212 32.88 -29.45 -25.90
N PHE A 213 33.80 -28.81 -25.17
CA PHE A 213 33.55 -27.44 -24.69
C PHE A 213 33.56 -26.38 -25.80
N ASN A 214 34.29 -26.58 -26.90
CA ASN A 214 34.25 -25.69 -28.06
C ASN A 214 32.94 -25.83 -28.87
N SER A 215 32.31 -27.01 -28.83
CA SER A 215 31.02 -27.23 -29.50
C SER A 215 29.83 -26.81 -28.63
N ILE A 216 30.00 -26.66 -27.32
CA ILE A 216 28.99 -26.12 -26.41
C ILE A 216 28.95 -24.59 -26.52
N ASN A 217 27.78 -24.05 -26.88
CA ASN A 217 27.57 -22.61 -26.86
C ASN A 217 27.37 -22.10 -25.42
N ARG A 218 28.49 -21.85 -24.73
CA ARG A 218 28.50 -21.01 -23.52
C ARG A 218 28.33 -19.56 -23.96
N GLY A 219 27.10 -19.19 -24.32
CA GLY A 219 26.77 -17.84 -24.76
C GLY A 219 27.23 -16.77 -23.78
N GLU A 220 27.37 -15.54 -24.26
CA GLU A 220 27.69 -14.38 -23.42
C GLU A 220 26.66 -14.24 -22.29
N MET A 221 27.16 -13.88 -21.10
CA MET A 221 26.35 -13.61 -19.91
C MET A 221 25.23 -12.62 -20.27
N ARG A 222 23.98 -13.05 -20.11
CA ARG A 222 22.84 -12.17 -20.41
C ARG A 222 22.56 -11.23 -19.25
N LEU A 223 22.24 -9.98 -19.62
CA LEU A 223 21.53 -9.03 -18.78
C LEU A 223 20.22 -9.68 -18.29
N ASP A 224 19.77 -9.28 -17.10
CA ASP A 224 18.45 -9.63 -16.56
C ASP A 224 17.36 -9.61 -17.65
N HIS A 225 16.48 -10.62 -17.66
CA HIS A 225 15.38 -10.72 -18.62
C HIS A 225 14.57 -9.41 -18.65
N TRP A 226 14.37 -8.82 -17.47
CA TRP A 226 13.78 -7.49 -17.30
C TRP A 226 14.52 -6.44 -18.15
N ASN A 227 15.82 -6.25 -17.89
CA ASN A 227 16.69 -5.30 -18.59
C ASN A 227 16.79 -5.56 -20.10
N THR A 228 16.73 -6.82 -20.52
CA THR A 228 16.74 -7.20 -21.94
C THR A 228 15.47 -6.69 -22.62
N ILE A 229 14.29 -6.92 -22.03
CA ILE A 229 13.02 -6.40 -22.55
C ILE A 229 13.06 -4.88 -22.65
N PHE A 230 13.58 -4.17 -21.64
CA PHE A 230 13.67 -2.70 -21.68
C PHE A 230 14.67 -2.19 -22.73
N SER A 231 15.79 -2.88 -22.91
CA SER A 231 16.79 -2.54 -23.94
C SER A 231 16.22 -2.72 -25.35
N GLU A 232 15.49 -3.81 -25.59
CA GLU A 232 14.76 -4.03 -26.84
C GLU A 232 13.67 -2.98 -27.04
N ALA A 233 12.91 -2.66 -26.00
CA ALA A 233 11.87 -1.64 -26.07
C ALA A 233 12.42 -0.24 -26.39
N LYS A 234 13.61 0.12 -25.89
CA LYS A 234 14.29 1.38 -26.28
C LYS A 234 14.58 1.45 -27.77
N LYS A 235 14.95 0.34 -28.41
CA LYS A 235 15.17 0.27 -29.87
C LYS A 235 13.88 0.49 -30.66
N MET A 236 12.73 0.17 -30.07
CA MET A 236 11.41 0.32 -30.69
C MET A 236 10.87 1.76 -30.69
N LEU A 237 11.54 2.71 -30.01
CA LEU A 237 11.12 4.12 -29.99
C LEU A 237 11.10 4.79 -31.38
N THR A 238 11.86 4.27 -32.34
CA THR A 238 11.89 4.75 -33.74
C THR A 238 10.94 3.97 -34.66
N SER A 239 10.26 2.95 -34.13
CA SER A 239 9.33 2.11 -34.89
C SER A 239 7.95 2.75 -35.05
N SER A 240 7.07 2.12 -35.83
CA SER A 240 5.68 2.59 -36.02
C SER A 240 4.89 2.65 -34.70
N ARG A 241 3.89 3.54 -34.62
CA ARG A 241 3.07 3.73 -33.42
C ARG A 241 2.37 2.44 -32.96
N GLU A 242 1.90 1.62 -33.89
CA GLU A 242 1.27 0.32 -33.57
C GLU A 242 2.25 -0.66 -32.90
N GLN A 243 3.49 -0.70 -33.37
CA GLN A 243 4.54 -1.53 -32.75
C GLN A 243 4.92 -0.98 -31.38
N GLN A 244 5.02 0.34 -31.23
CA GLN A 244 5.28 0.97 -29.93
C GLN A 244 4.16 0.65 -28.93
N ASP A 245 2.90 0.68 -29.35
CA ASP A 245 1.77 0.37 -28.46
C ASP A 245 1.77 -1.08 -27.97
N LYS A 246 2.15 -2.04 -28.82
CA LYS A 246 2.30 -3.46 -28.40
C LYS A 246 3.38 -3.61 -27.32
N VAL A 247 4.53 -2.96 -27.52
CA VAL A 247 5.65 -2.99 -26.56
C VAL A 247 5.26 -2.24 -25.27
N LYS A 248 4.63 -1.08 -25.39
CA LYS A 248 4.13 -0.28 -24.27
C LYS A 248 3.21 -1.11 -23.36
N LYS A 249 2.21 -1.78 -23.93
CA LYS A 249 1.28 -2.63 -23.17
C LYS A 249 2.00 -3.76 -22.44
N ARG A 250 2.94 -4.43 -23.10
CA ARG A 250 3.77 -5.46 -22.45
C ARG A 250 4.53 -4.91 -21.24
N LEU A 251 5.17 -3.75 -21.36
CA LEU A 251 5.89 -3.12 -20.25
C LEU A 251 4.95 -2.64 -19.14
N MET A 252 3.76 -2.15 -19.49
CA MET A 252 2.77 -1.76 -18.50
C MET A 252 2.29 -2.95 -17.67
N HIS A 253 2.11 -4.13 -18.28
CA HIS A 253 1.79 -5.35 -17.52
C HIS A 253 2.88 -5.77 -16.54
N MET A 254 4.13 -5.34 -16.77
CA MET A 254 5.25 -5.60 -15.88
C MET A 254 5.31 -4.58 -14.73
N LEU A 255 5.07 -3.30 -14.99
CA LEU A 255 5.27 -2.22 -14.01
C LEU A 255 4.00 -1.78 -13.26
N ILE A 256 2.84 -1.86 -13.91
CA ILE A 256 1.56 -1.31 -13.41
C ILE A 256 0.66 -2.43 -12.89
N GLY A 257 0.62 -3.58 -13.56
CA GLY A 257 -0.20 -4.72 -13.17
C GLY A 257 -1.19 -5.19 -14.22
N SER A 258 -2.28 -5.79 -13.75
CA SER A 258 -3.33 -6.39 -14.58
C SER A 258 -4.28 -5.36 -15.20
N ASP A 259 -5.06 -5.81 -16.19
CA ASP A 259 -6.08 -5.01 -16.87
C ASP A 259 -7.16 -4.53 -15.88
N SER A 260 -7.00 -3.28 -15.43
CA SER A 260 -7.92 -2.56 -14.55
C SER A 260 -8.36 -1.24 -15.19
N ARG A 261 -9.34 -0.56 -14.59
CA ARG A 261 -9.71 0.80 -15.02
C ARG A 261 -8.51 1.76 -14.97
N MET A 262 -7.64 1.61 -13.98
CA MET A 262 -6.40 2.38 -13.88
C MET A 262 -5.44 2.04 -15.04
N PHE A 263 -5.26 0.75 -15.35
CA PHE A 263 -4.44 0.32 -16.48
C PHE A 263 -4.91 0.92 -17.82
N GLN A 264 -6.23 0.96 -18.05
CA GLN A 264 -6.81 1.56 -19.25
C GLN A 264 -6.56 3.07 -19.34
N LEU A 265 -6.61 3.79 -18.21
CA LEU A 265 -6.25 5.21 -18.16
C LEU A 265 -4.76 5.39 -18.46
N CYS A 266 -3.89 4.57 -17.88
CA CYS A 266 -2.46 4.57 -18.18
C CYS A 266 -2.19 4.28 -19.67
N ASP A 267 -2.89 3.33 -20.30
CA ASP A 267 -2.73 2.99 -21.72
C ASP A 267 -3.12 4.16 -22.62
N ARG A 268 -4.15 4.90 -22.21
CA ARG A 268 -4.64 6.09 -22.93
C ARG A 268 -3.65 7.25 -22.88
N TYR A 269 -3.06 7.53 -21.72
CA TYR A 269 -2.28 8.76 -21.50
C TYR A 269 -0.77 8.57 -21.64
N PHE A 270 -0.21 7.41 -21.27
CA PHE A 270 1.23 7.19 -21.36
C PHE A 270 1.66 6.79 -22.77
N THR A 271 2.85 7.27 -23.14
CA THR A 271 3.59 6.82 -24.32
C THR A 271 4.62 5.75 -23.93
N LEU A 272 5.18 5.05 -24.92
CA LEU A 272 6.29 4.12 -24.69
C LEU A 272 7.48 4.83 -24.00
N LYS A 273 7.76 6.08 -24.36
CA LYS A 273 8.83 6.88 -23.75
C LYS A 273 8.59 7.13 -22.25
N ASP A 274 7.35 7.42 -21.87
CA ASP A 274 6.98 7.63 -20.46
C ASP A 274 7.22 6.35 -19.65
N ILE A 275 6.76 5.20 -20.17
CA ILE A 275 6.95 3.89 -19.50
C ILE A 275 8.44 3.53 -19.38
N LEU A 276 9.24 3.77 -20.41
CA LEU A 276 10.70 3.58 -20.34
C LEU A 276 11.38 4.50 -19.34
N SER A 277 10.88 5.74 -19.19
CA SER A 277 11.38 6.68 -18.20
C SER A 277 11.07 6.23 -16.77
N ILE A 278 9.88 5.65 -16.54
CA ILE A 278 9.50 5.07 -15.26
C ILE A 278 10.41 3.88 -14.93
N ALA A 279 10.54 2.95 -15.87
CA ALA A 279 11.40 1.77 -15.74
C ALA A 279 12.86 2.12 -15.43
N SER A 280 13.39 3.19 -16.01
CA SER A 280 14.77 3.63 -15.76
C SER A 280 15.06 4.08 -14.33
N ARG A 281 14.02 4.28 -13.52
CA ARG A 281 14.10 4.69 -12.11
C ARG A 281 13.56 3.61 -11.16
N GLU A 282 13.37 2.40 -11.66
CA GLU A 282 13.01 1.25 -10.85
C GLU A 282 14.26 0.65 -10.19
N ILE A 283 14.13 0.23 -8.94
CA ILE A 283 15.11 -0.52 -8.18
C ILE A 283 14.59 -1.94 -7.98
N GLY A 284 15.36 -2.93 -8.41
CA GLY A 284 14.90 -4.32 -8.51
C GLY A 284 13.93 -4.52 -9.67
N THR A 285 12.86 -5.27 -9.43
CA THR A 285 11.84 -5.64 -10.42
C THR A 285 10.44 -5.69 -9.79
N GLY A 286 9.41 -5.74 -10.64
CA GLY A 286 8.02 -5.93 -10.25
C GLY A 286 7.18 -4.66 -10.45
N PHE A 287 6.09 -4.55 -9.70
CA PHE A 287 5.18 -3.42 -9.83
C PHE A 287 5.65 -2.23 -9.01
N ILE A 288 5.37 -1.01 -9.49
CA ILE A 288 5.69 0.24 -8.77
C ILE A 288 4.61 0.67 -7.76
N GLY A 289 3.47 -0.05 -7.75
CA GLY A 289 2.36 0.13 -6.82
C GLY A 289 1.40 1.28 -7.15
N GLY A 290 0.26 1.28 -6.44
CA GLY A 290 -0.87 2.16 -6.74
C GLY A 290 -0.61 3.65 -6.56
N LYS A 291 0.07 4.05 -5.47
CA LYS A 291 0.38 5.48 -5.23
C LYS A 291 1.26 6.07 -6.32
N SER A 292 2.29 5.33 -6.71
CA SER A 292 3.19 5.72 -7.81
C SER A 292 2.40 5.88 -9.12
N VAL A 293 1.58 4.89 -9.47
CA VAL A 293 0.78 4.91 -10.71
C VAL A 293 -0.22 6.08 -10.72
N GLY A 294 -0.99 6.26 -9.65
CA GLY A 294 -1.99 7.32 -9.53
C GLY A 294 -1.36 8.71 -9.62
N MET A 295 -0.25 8.93 -8.94
CA MET A 295 0.53 10.17 -9.01
C MET A 295 1.02 10.45 -10.44
N LEU A 296 1.70 9.48 -11.08
CA LEU A 296 2.27 9.66 -12.42
C LEU A 296 1.19 9.90 -13.47
N LEU A 297 0.08 9.14 -13.39
CA LEU A 297 -1.04 9.28 -14.30
C LEU A 297 -1.68 10.66 -14.18
N ALA A 298 -1.92 11.15 -12.96
CA ALA A 298 -2.52 12.47 -12.76
C ALA A 298 -1.67 13.58 -13.35
N ARG A 299 -0.35 13.51 -13.18
CA ARG A 299 0.57 14.48 -13.80
C ARG A 299 0.51 14.41 -15.32
N LYS A 300 0.47 13.20 -15.89
CA LYS A 300 0.39 13.02 -17.35
C LYS A 300 -0.93 13.53 -17.93
N ILE A 301 -2.05 13.32 -17.23
CA ILE A 301 -3.35 13.87 -17.60
C ILE A 301 -3.28 15.40 -17.65
N LEU A 302 -2.70 16.04 -16.62
CA LEU A 302 -2.55 17.50 -16.60
C LEU A 302 -1.61 18.02 -17.68
N GLU A 303 -0.57 17.26 -18.04
CA GLU A 303 0.34 17.59 -19.15
C GLU A 303 -0.39 17.54 -20.50
N VAL A 304 -1.16 16.46 -20.75
CA VAL A 304 -1.77 16.19 -22.06
C VAL A 304 -3.07 17.00 -22.29
N GLU A 305 -3.95 17.06 -21.29
CA GLU A 305 -5.26 17.73 -21.40
C GLU A 305 -5.20 19.20 -20.92
N GLY A 306 -4.07 19.61 -20.35
CA GLY A 306 -3.86 20.95 -19.82
C GLY A 306 -3.57 22.01 -20.87
N ASP A 307 -3.30 21.65 -22.14
CA ASP A 307 -2.90 22.58 -23.21
C ASP A 307 -1.83 23.59 -22.75
N ASP A 308 -0.71 23.08 -22.22
CA ASP A 308 0.43 23.84 -21.64
C ASP A 308 0.13 24.72 -20.41
N ARG A 309 -1.14 24.91 -20.03
CA ARG A 309 -1.53 25.75 -18.88
C ARG A 309 -0.89 25.28 -17.57
N PHE A 310 -0.86 23.97 -17.35
CA PHE A 310 -0.32 23.38 -16.12
C PHE A 310 1.17 23.06 -16.20
N THR A 311 1.74 22.87 -17.39
CA THR A 311 3.14 22.45 -17.57
C THR A 311 4.13 23.41 -16.92
N SER A 312 3.89 24.72 -17.01
CA SER A 312 4.73 25.75 -16.38
C SER A 312 4.50 25.91 -14.87
N LEU A 313 3.36 25.42 -14.38
CA LEU A 313 2.95 25.49 -12.98
C LEU A 313 3.32 24.24 -12.20
N LEU A 314 3.57 23.11 -12.85
CA LEU A 314 3.96 21.88 -12.18
C LEU A 314 5.48 21.84 -11.92
N GLU A 315 5.87 21.36 -10.75
CA GLU A 315 7.26 20.96 -10.52
C GLU A 315 7.60 19.75 -11.43
N PRO A 316 8.86 19.57 -11.86
CA PRO A 316 9.26 18.33 -12.51
C PRO A 316 9.11 17.13 -11.56
N HIS A 317 8.65 15.99 -12.08
CA HIS A 317 8.60 14.77 -11.29
C HIS A 317 10.01 14.23 -11.02
N ASP A 318 10.31 13.92 -9.75
CA ASP A 318 11.59 13.33 -9.36
C ASP A 318 11.43 12.23 -8.28
N SER A 319 11.29 10.98 -8.71
CA SER A 319 11.12 9.82 -7.82
C SER A 319 11.75 8.55 -8.40
N PHE A 320 12.05 7.60 -7.52
CA PHE A 320 12.46 6.22 -7.79
C PHE A 320 11.43 5.25 -7.19
N TYR A 321 11.39 4.03 -7.71
CA TYR A 321 10.41 3.02 -7.31
C TYR A 321 11.12 1.72 -6.94
N ILE A 322 10.97 1.25 -5.70
CA ILE A 322 11.42 -0.08 -5.32
C ILE A 322 10.31 -1.05 -5.71
N GLY A 323 10.60 -1.92 -6.68
CA GLY A 323 9.63 -2.84 -7.24
C GLY A 323 9.15 -3.88 -6.21
N SER A 324 7.91 -4.33 -6.37
CA SER A 324 7.24 -5.23 -5.42
C SER A 324 7.95 -6.57 -5.22
N ASP A 325 8.77 -7.03 -6.17
CA ASP A 325 9.50 -8.28 -6.06
C ASP A 325 10.62 -8.21 -5.02
N VAL A 326 11.13 -7.01 -4.75
CA VAL A 326 12.14 -6.78 -3.71
C VAL A 326 11.57 -7.11 -2.33
N PHE A 327 10.28 -6.87 -2.09
CA PHE A 327 9.62 -7.23 -0.83
C PHE A 327 9.60 -8.75 -0.61
N TYR A 328 9.22 -9.54 -1.62
CA TYR A 328 9.25 -11.00 -1.52
C TYR A 328 10.67 -11.52 -1.37
N THR A 329 11.61 -10.95 -2.12
CA THR A 329 13.04 -11.30 -2.03
C THR A 329 13.56 -11.07 -0.62
N TYR A 330 13.20 -9.95 -0.01
CA TYR A 330 13.59 -9.61 1.35
C TYR A 330 13.08 -10.67 2.35
N ILE A 331 11.82 -11.10 2.25
CA ILE A 331 11.26 -12.15 3.12
C ILE A 331 11.94 -13.51 2.89
N VAL A 332 12.15 -13.89 1.62
CA VAL A 332 12.67 -15.21 1.25
C VAL A 332 14.15 -15.35 1.60
N GLN A 333 14.98 -14.36 1.25
CA GLN A 333 16.42 -14.45 1.50
C GLN A 333 16.78 -14.39 2.99
N ASN A 334 15.95 -13.74 3.81
CA ASN A 334 16.11 -13.74 5.27
C ASN A 334 15.50 -15.01 5.94
N GLY A 335 14.95 -15.96 5.16
CA GLY A 335 14.49 -17.26 5.66
C GLY A 335 13.12 -17.23 6.36
N TRP A 336 12.30 -16.21 6.11
CA TRP A 336 11.01 -16.03 6.80
C TRP A 336 9.81 -16.46 5.98
N TRP A 337 10.02 -17.07 4.82
CA TRP A 337 8.94 -17.57 3.98
C TRP A 337 7.99 -18.51 4.73
N ARG A 338 8.52 -19.45 5.51
CA ARG A 338 7.70 -20.37 6.33
C ARG A 338 6.84 -19.64 7.36
N LEU A 339 7.36 -18.56 7.95
CA LEU A 339 6.60 -17.72 8.88
C LEU A 339 5.50 -16.96 8.14
N ARG A 340 5.80 -16.40 6.97
CA ARG A 340 4.84 -15.74 6.07
C ARG A 340 3.72 -16.70 5.65
N THR A 341 4.04 -17.92 5.25
CA THR A 341 3.03 -18.94 4.90
C THR A 341 2.11 -19.27 6.08
N LYS A 342 2.66 -19.40 7.30
CA LYS A 342 1.84 -19.58 8.52
C LYS A 342 0.98 -18.36 8.81
N GLN A 343 1.52 -17.15 8.63
CA GLN A 343 0.78 -15.91 8.80
C GLN A 343 -0.37 -15.82 7.79
N LYS A 344 -0.24 -16.32 6.57
CA LYS A 344 -1.32 -16.32 5.56
C LYS A 344 -2.41 -17.39 5.76
N THR A 345 -2.54 -17.95 6.97
CA THR A 345 -3.64 -18.86 7.34
C THR A 345 -4.68 -18.15 8.21
N PRO A 346 -5.96 -18.55 8.19
CA PRO A 346 -6.99 -17.93 9.04
C PRO A 346 -6.61 -17.91 10.53
N GLU A 347 -6.04 -18.99 11.04
CA GLU A 347 -5.61 -19.10 12.45
C GLU A 347 -4.33 -18.32 12.74
N GLY A 348 -3.45 -18.19 11.73
CA GLY A 348 -2.13 -17.58 11.85
C GLY A 348 -2.08 -16.08 11.57
N TYR A 349 -3.11 -15.51 10.93
CA TYR A 349 -3.11 -14.15 10.39
C TYR A 349 -2.67 -13.08 11.39
N TYR A 350 -3.26 -13.10 12.58
CA TYR A 350 -2.90 -12.19 13.66
C TYR A 350 -1.77 -12.75 14.53
N LYS A 351 -1.76 -14.07 14.76
CA LYS A 351 -0.84 -14.74 15.67
C LYS A 351 0.63 -14.54 15.29
N TYR A 352 0.95 -14.65 14.00
CA TYR A 352 2.32 -14.58 13.50
C TYR A 352 2.73 -13.19 13.00
N ALA A 353 1.79 -12.23 12.98
CA ALA A 353 2.04 -10.88 12.47
C ALA A 353 3.11 -10.13 13.28
N ALA A 354 3.02 -10.17 14.62
CA ALA A 354 3.98 -9.46 15.48
C ALA A 354 5.41 -9.99 15.33
N GLU A 355 5.57 -11.32 15.25
CA GLU A 355 6.89 -11.95 15.01
C GLU A 355 7.45 -11.56 13.63
N LEU A 356 6.60 -11.57 12.59
CA LEU A 356 7.02 -11.21 11.24
C LEU A 356 7.37 -9.72 11.14
N LYS A 357 6.62 -8.84 11.82
CA LYS A 357 6.93 -7.41 11.92
C LYS A 357 8.33 -7.16 12.48
N GLU A 358 8.65 -7.80 13.60
CA GLU A 358 9.94 -7.64 14.28
C GLU A 358 11.10 -8.11 13.40
N LYS A 359 10.90 -9.23 12.69
CA LYS A 359 11.86 -9.73 11.70
C LYS A 359 12.07 -8.74 10.56
N LEU A 360 10.99 -8.22 9.97
CA LEU A 360 11.05 -7.25 8.87
C LEU A 360 11.81 -5.96 9.24
N LEU A 361 11.86 -5.58 10.52
CA LEU A 361 12.63 -4.42 10.98
C LEU A 361 14.14 -4.63 10.99
N HIS A 362 14.61 -5.89 10.96
CA HIS A 362 16.01 -6.26 11.20
C HIS A 362 16.64 -7.11 10.08
N GLY A 363 15.96 -7.31 8.95
CA GLY A 363 16.47 -8.11 7.84
C GLY A 363 17.46 -7.37 6.96
N THR A 364 18.23 -8.14 6.21
CA THR A 364 19.27 -7.62 5.32
C THR A 364 18.83 -7.67 3.86
N PHE A 365 19.10 -6.60 3.11
CA PHE A 365 18.85 -6.57 1.67
C PHE A 365 19.92 -7.32 0.87
N PRO A 366 19.58 -7.89 -0.30
CA PRO A 366 20.57 -8.45 -1.24
C PRO A 366 21.59 -7.40 -1.70
N LYS A 367 22.86 -7.77 -1.90
CA LYS A 367 23.96 -6.83 -2.23
C LYS A 367 23.67 -5.98 -3.48
N ASP A 368 23.09 -6.58 -4.50
CA ASP A 368 22.71 -5.92 -5.75
C ASP A 368 21.61 -4.85 -5.54
N ILE A 369 20.71 -5.06 -4.57
CA ILE A 369 19.72 -4.04 -4.17
C ILE A 369 20.38 -2.94 -3.33
N GLN A 370 21.30 -3.29 -2.42
CA GLN A 370 22.06 -2.31 -1.64
C GLN A 370 22.86 -1.36 -2.54
N GLU A 371 23.51 -1.88 -3.58
CA GLU A 371 24.24 -1.08 -4.56
C GLU A 371 23.32 -0.11 -5.32
N GLN A 372 22.13 -0.54 -5.71
CA GLN A 372 21.12 0.33 -6.34
C GLN A 372 20.62 1.42 -5.38
N PHE A 373 20.45 1.11 -4.09
CA PHE A 373 20.12 2.13 -3.08
C PHE A 373 21.21 3.20 -2.97
N VAL A 374 22.49 2.80 -2.99
CA VAL A 374 23.61 3.74 -2.98
C VAL A 374 23.58 4.64 -4.21
N GLN A 375 23.42 4.08 -5.42
CA GLN A 375 23.34 4.86 -6.66
C GLN A 375 22.18 5.88 -6.65
N MET A 376 21.03 5.48 -6.12
CA MET A 376 19.89 6.37 -5.94
C MET A 376 20.19 7.50 -4.94
N LEU A 377 20.84 7.20 -3.81
CA LEU A 377 21.24 8.20 -2.82
C LEU A 377 22.31 9.16 -3.35
N GLU A 378 23.19 8.71 -4.23
CA GLU A 378 24.14 9.55 -4.96
C GLU A 378 23.41 10.51 -5.91
N TYR A 379 22.41 10.01 -6.64
CA TYR A 379 21.55 10.83 -7.52
C TYR A 379 20.82 11.94 -6.73
N PHE A 380 20.23 11.62 -5.58
CA PHE A 380 19.53 12.61 -4.76
C PHE A 380 20.49 13.61 -4.07
N GLY A 381 21.77 13.25 -3.94
CA GLY A 381 22.74 14.01 -3.16
C GLY A 381 22.24 14.17 -1.71
N GLN A 382 22.45 15.33 -1.09
CA GLN A 382 21.98 15.63 0.27
C GLN A 382 20.57 16.23 0.33
N SER A 383 19.76 16.07 -0.73
CA SER A 383 18.39 16.56 -0.68
C SER A 383 17.52 15.64 0.18
N PRO A 384 16.60 16.17 1.00
CA PRO A 384 15.67 15.34 1.73
C PRO A 384 14.80 14.48 0.81
N ILE A 385 14.56 13.24 1.22
CA ILE A 385 13.74 12.25 0.52
C ILE A 385 12.66 11.70 1.45
N ILE A 386 11.57 11.20 0.88
CA ILE A 386 10.52 10.49 1.60
C ILE A 386 10.32 9.10 1.00
N VAL A 387 10.25 8.11 1.88
CA VAL A 387 10.03 6.70 1.54
C VAL A 387 8.57 6.37 1.86
N ARG A 388 7.75 6.18 0.83
CA ARG A 388 6.30 5.98 0.94
C ARG A 388 5.92 4.57 0.51
N SER A 389 5.06 3.92 1.28
CA SER A 389 4.36 2.70 0.86
C SER A 389 3.59 2.93 -0.45
N SER A 390 3.66 1.98 -1.37
CA SER A 390 2.90 1.95 -2.62
C SER A 390 2.43 0.52 -2.86
N SER A 391 1.43 0.05 -2.12
CA SER A 391 0.88 -1.30 -2.33
C SER A 391 0.15 -1.38 -3.67
N LEU A 392 0.08 -2.57 -4.28
CA LEU A 392 -0.80 -2.79 -5.44
C LEU A 392 -2.29 -2.59 -5.12
N LEU A 393 -2.66 -2.78 -3.86
CA LEU A 393 -4.04 -2.62 -3.41
C LEU A 393 -4.41 -1.16 -3.15
N GLU A 394 -3.41 -0.26 -3.09
CA GLU A 394 -3.59 1.18 -2.91
C GLU A 394 -4.08 1.88 -4.18
N ASP A 395 -4.80 2.98 -3.99
CA ASP A 395 -5.24 3.94 -5.03
C ASP A 395 -5.93 3.34 -6.27
N ASN A 396 -6.43 2.11 -6.15
CA ASN A 396 -7.24 1.45 -7.16
C ASN A 396 -8.73 1.76 -6.93
N PHE A 397 -9.54 1.69 -7.99
CA PHE A 397 -10.97 1.95 -7.88
C PHE A 397 -11.62 0.96 -6.88
N GLY A 398 -12.34 1.50 -5.90
CA GLY A 398 -13.06 0.71 -4.89
C GLY A 398 -12.27 0.34 -3.63
N ASN A 399 -10.96 0.61 -3.58
CA ASN A 399 -10.11 0.39 -2.41
C ASN A 399 -9.40 1.68 -2.02
N ALA A 400 -9.63 2.17 -0.80
CA ALA A 400 -8.91 3.32 -0.28
C ALA A 400 -8.09 2.89 0.93
N PHE A 401 -6.83 2.55 0.68
CA PHE A 401 -5.85 2.18 1.71
C PHE A 401 -5.22 3.43 2.35
N ALA A 402 -6.04 4.44 2.65
CA ALA A 402 -5.57 5.73 3.16
C ALA A 402 -4.91 5.60 4.55
N GLY A 403 -3.64 5.99 4.65
CA GLY A 403 -2.96 6.16 5.95
C GLY A 403 -2.78 4.89 6.79
N LYS A 404 -2.88 3.69 6.21
CA LYS A 404 -2.71 2.42 6.95
C LYS A 404 -1.27 1.92 6.98
N TYR A 405 -0.44 2.38 6.05
CA TYR A 405 0.97 2.03 5.94
C TYR A 405 1.84 3.26 6.17
N GLU A 406 3.06 3.03 6.65
CA GLU A 406 3.97 4.11 7.06
C GLU A 406 4.55 4.86 5.85
N SER A 407 4.92 6.12 6.09
CA SER A 407 5.76 6.94 5.21
C SER A 407 6.83 7.61 6.06
N VAL A 408 8.10 7.47 5.67
CA VAL A 408 9.24 7.89 6.49
C VAL A 408 10.04 8.96 5.77
N PHE A 409 10.24 10.11 6.42
CA PHE A 409 11.14 11.15 5.93
C PHE A 409 12.60 10.80 6.27
N CYS A 410 13.47 10.90 5.27
CA CYS A 410 14.91 10.91 5.45
C CYS A 410 15.41 12.31 5.11
N VAL A 411 15.85 13.08 6.12
CA VAL A 411 16.42 14.42 5.91
C VAL A 411 17.73 14.36 5.12
N ASN A 412 18.36 13.17 5.12
CA ASN A 412 19.43 12.78 4.19
C ASN A 412 20.72 13.62 4.34
N GLN A 413 21.03 14.01 5.58
CA GLN A 413 22.30 14.63 5.98
C GLN A 413 23.24 13.59 6.61
N GLY A 414 24.54 13.93 6.69
CA GLY A 414 25.59 13.06 7.22
C GLY A 414 26.48 12.46 6.13
N THR A 415 27.31 11.50 6.54
CA THR A 415 28.20 10.72 5.67
C THR A 415 27.40 9.80 4.74
N PRO A 416 27.98 9.32 3.62
CA PRO A 416 27.30 8.37 2.74
C PRO A 416 26.79 7.12 3.46
N GLN A 417 27.53 6.61 4.45
CA GLN A 417 27.15 5.44 5.23
C GLN A 417 25.95 5.72 6.15
N GLU A 418 25.97 6.82 6.92
CA GLU A 418 24.84 7.19 7.79
C GLU A 418 23.55 7.42 6.99
N ARG A 419 23.69 8.04 5.81
CA ARG A 419 22.58 8.27 4.88
C ARG A 419 22.01 6.96 4.34
N TYR A 420 22.88 6.02 3.97
CA TYR A 420 22.50 4.68 3.53
C TYR A 420 21.76 3.92 4.65
N GLU A 421 22.31 3.90 5.86
CA GLU A 421 21.71 3.19 7.01
C GLU A 421 20.34 3.77 7.37
N ALA A 422 20.20 5.10 7.39
CA ALA A 422 18.91 5.76 7.65
C ALA A 422 17.88 5.44 6.55
N PHE A 423 18.29 5.42 5.29
CA PHE A 423 17.41 5.06 4.18
C PHE A 423 17.01 3.57 4.22
N GLU A 424 17.97 2.67 4.44
CA GLU A 424 17.70 1.24 4.56
C GLU A 424 16.70 0.99 5.70
N GLN A 425 16.88 1.65 6.84
CA GLN A 425 15.94 1.55 7.96
C GLN A 425 14.56 2.11 7.62
N ALA A 426 14.46 3.20 6.87
CA ALA A 426 13.18 3.72 6.40
C ALA A 426 12.43 2.71 5.52
N VAL A 427 13.13 2.02 4.61
CA VAL A 427 12.56 0.93 3.79
C VAL A 427 12.07 -0.22 4.68
N ARG A 428 12.86 -0.64 5.70
CA ARG A 428 12.46 -1.68 6.66
C ARG A 428 11.21 -1.31 7.45
N ILE A 429 11.10 -0.06 7.90
CA ILE A 429 9.90 0.45 8.61
C ILE A 429 8.67 0.35 7.70
N VAL A 430 8.78 0.75 6.43
CA VAL A 430 7.67 0.64 5.48
C VAL A 430 7.27 -0.82 5.25
N TYR A 431 8.21 -1.73 5.06
CA TYR A 431 7.91 -3.17 4.96
C TYR A 431 7.28 -3.74 6.23
N ALA A 432 7.80 -3.39 7.41
CA ALA A 432 7.26 -3.84 8.69
C ALA A 432 5.83 -3.33 8.94
N SER A 433 5.48 -2.14 8.40
CA SER A 433 4.13 -1.59 8.50
C SER A 433 3.05 -2.48 7.86
N THR A 434 3.43 -3.39 6.96
CA THR A 434 2.50 -4.38 6.38
C THR A 434 1.84 -5.27 7.43
N MET A 435 2.51 -5.47 8.57
CA MET A 435 2.09 -6.32 9.68
C MET A 435 1.48 -5.52 10.83
N ASN A 436 1.20 -4.21 10.64
CA ASN A 436 0.49 -3.41 11.63
C ASN A 436 -0.95 -3.92 11.80
N GLU A 437 -1.48 -3.87 13.03
CA GLU A 437 -2.81 -4.38 13.35
C GLU A 437 -3.91 -3.67 12.54
N ASP A 438 -3.81 -2.36 12.36
CA ASP A 438 -4.75 -1.58 11.55
C ASP A 438 -4.74 -2.01 10.07
N ALA A 439 -3.56 -2.27 9.50
CA ALA A 439 -3.42 -2.74 8.12
C ALA A 439 -3.98 -4.16 7.94
N LEU A 440 -3.78 -5.04 8.93
CA LEU A 440 -4.34 -6.40 8.94
C LEU A 440 -5.86 -6.38 9.07
N ASN A 441 -6.39 -5.59 10.00
CA ASN A 441 -7.83 -5.44 10.22
C ASN A 441 -8.54 -4.86 8.99
N TYR A 442 -7.95 -3.84 8.36
CA TYR A 442 -8.49 -3.27 7.14
C TYR A 442 -8.61 -4.33 6.03
N ARG A 443 -7.54 -5.10 5.80
CA ARG A 443 -7.56 -6.17 4.79
C ARG A 443 -8.56 -7.27 5.12
N MET A 444 -8.68 -7.66 6.39
CA MET A 444 -9.68 -8.64 6.82
C MET A 444 -11.10 -8.14 6.54
N ASN A 445 -11.42 -6.91 6.93
CA ASN A 445 -12.75 -6.32 6.78
C ASN A 445 -13.16 -6.13 5.30
N ARG A 446 -12.18 -5.91 4.41
CA ARG A 446 -12.39 -5.78 2.96
C ARG A 446 -12.33 -7.11 2.20
N GLY A 447 -12.09 -8.24 2.88
CA GLY A 447 -11.91 -9.54 2.22
C GLY A 447 -10.62 -9.67 1.41
N LEU A 448 -9.62 -8.82 1.69
CA LEU A 448 -8.32 -8.77 1.02
C LEU A 448 -7.23 -9.57 1.77
N ALA A 449 -7.54 -10.16 2.92
CA ALA A 449 -6.56 -10.87 3.76
C ALA A 449 -5.85 -12.03 3.01
N MET A 450 -6.58 -12.72 2.14
CA MET A 450 -6.10 -13.87 1.36
C MET A 450 -5.51 -13.50 0.00
N GLN A 451 -5.51 -12.22 -0.38
CA GLN A 451 -4.85 -11.78 -1.60
C GLN A 451 -3.33 -11.62 -1.37
N ASP A 452 -2.56 -11.73 -2.45
CA ASP A 452 -1.12 -11.48 -2.45
C ASP A 452 -0.88 -10.03 -2.00
N GLU A 453 -0.11 -9.85 -0.92
CA GLU A 453 0.27 -8.52 -0.46
C GLU A 453 1.67 -8.23 -0.96
N GLN A 454 1.74 -7.47 -2.06
CA GLN A 454 2.99 -7.00 -2.63
C GLN A 454 3.14 -5.51 -2.30
N MET A 455 4.19 -5.19 -1.53
CA MET A 455 4.50 -3.82 -1.11
C MET A 455 5.60 -3.27 -2.01
N ALA A 456 5.24 -2.40 -2.95
CA ALA A 456 6.23 -1.55 -3.62
C ALA A 456 6.45 -0.29 -2.79
N ILE A 457 7.53 0.44 -3.07
CA ILE A 457 7.88 1.67 -2.35
C ILE A 457 8.16 2.80 -3.33
N LEU A 458 7.53 3.94 -3.10
CA LEU A 458 7.80 5.19 -3.78
C LEU A 458 8.84 5.99 -2.98
N VAL A 459 10.01 6.22 -3.57
CA VAL A 459 11.05 7.09 -2.99
C VAL A 459 11.06 8.40 -3.74
N GLN A 460 10.67 9.48 -3.07
CA GLN A 460 10.44 10.78 -3.69
C GLN A 460 11.32 11.86 -3.07
N ARG A 461 11.84 12.78 -3.90
CA ARG A 461 12.47 14.01 -3.38
C ARG A 461 11.40 14.85 -2.67
N VAL A 462 11.66 15.28 -1.44
CA VAL A 462 10.74 16.15 -0.73
C VAL A 462 10.67 17.50 -1.43
N SER A 463 9.47 17.93 -1.81
CA SER A 463 9.24 19.26 -2.39
C SER A 463 9.37 20.33 -1.30
N GLY A 464 10.13 21.38 -1.58
CA GLY A 464 10.41 22.47 -0.66
C GLY A 464 11.74 23.14 -0.95
N ASP A 465 12.12 24.09 -0.10
CA ASP A 465 13.40 24.78 -0.17
C ASP A 465 14.01 24.92 1.23
N ARG A 466 15.31 25.24 1.28
CA ARG A 466 16.04 25.55 2.50
C ARG A 466 15.71 26.97 2.98
N HIS A 467 15.23 27.06 4.21
CA HIS A 467 14.91 28.27 4.95
C HIS A 467 15.71 28.30 6.26
N GLY A 468 16.94 28.83 6.21
CA GLY A 468 17.88 28.73 7.34
C GLY A 468 18.38 27.29 7.50
N ASP A 469 18.18 26.70 8.67
CA ASP A 469 18.55 25.30 8.98
C ASP A 469 17.41 24.30 8.76
N TYR A 470 16.29 24.76 8.22
CA TYR A 470 15.10 23.95 7.99
C TYR A 470 14.80 23.81 6.50
N PHE A 471 14.18 22.70 6.11
CA PHE A 471 13.72 22.41 4.76
C PHE A 471 12.23 22.06 4.79
N PHE A 472 11.41 22.79 4.03
CA PHE A 472 9.97 22.58 3.92
C PHE A 472 9.39 23.33 2.71
N PRO A 473 8.21 22.93 2.18
CA PRO A 473 7.48 23.70 1.20
C PRO A 473 6.69 24.84 1.87
N HIS A 474 6.40 25.90 1.14
CA HIS A 474 5.57 26.98 1.67
C HIS A 474 4.18 26.49 2.06
N ILE A 475 3.52 25.75 1.16
CA ILE A 475 2.18 25.19 1.41
C ILE A 475 2.20 23.71 1.09
N ALA A 476 1.48 22.93 1.89
CA ALA A 476 1.08 21.57 1.57
C ALA A 476 -0.43 21.42 1.79
N GLY A 477 -1.03 20.43 1.15
CA GLY A 477 -2.46 20.21 1.32
C GLY A 477 -3.02 18.97 0.66
N VAL A 478 -4.29 18.75 0.98
CA VAL A 478 -5.16 17.73 0.38
C VAL A 478 -6.26 18.44 -0.40
N GLY A 479 -6.59 17.96 -1.59
CA GLY A 479 -7.63 18.53 -2.44
C GLY A 479 -8.65 17.50 -2.88
N ASN A 480 -9.94 17.76 -2.64
CA ASN A 480 -11.02 16.92 -3.13
C ASN A 480 -11.74 17.63 -4.28
N SER A 481 -11.93 16.93 -5.39
CA SER A 481 -12.69 17.46 -6.55
C SER A 481 -14.17 17.64 -6.27
N SER A 482 -14.73 16.86 -5.34
CA SER A 482 -16.06 17.09 -4.77
C SER A 482 -15.89 17.72 -3.40
N ASN A 483 -16.54 18.86 -3.17
CA ASN A 483 -16.64 19.45 -1.86
C ASN A 483 -17.61 18.63 -1.02
N LEU A 484 -17.07 17.83 -0.14
CA LEU A 484 -17.81 17.01 0.80
C LEU A 484 -18.42 17.84 1.96
N TYR A 485 -18.16 19.14 2.04
CA TYR A 485 -18.41 20.00 3.20
C TYR A 485 -19.31 21.16 2.77
N VAL A 486 -20.60 20.86 2.66
CA VAL A 486 -21.63 21.86 2.34
C VAL A 486 -22.31 22.30 3.64
N TRP A 487 -21.72 23.28 4.32
CA TRP A 487 -22.29 23.87 5.55
C TRP A 487 -23.20 25.08 5.27
N ASP A 488 -23.28 25.52 4.02
CA ASP A 488 -24.07 26.66 3.56
C ASP A 488 -24.64 26.30 2.19
N LYS A 489 -25.95 26.55 1.96
CA LYS A 489 -26.65 26.22 0.70
C LYS A 489 -26.03 26.88 -0.54
N SER A 490 -25.23 27.91 -0.33
CA SER A 490 -24.59 28.66 -1.41
C SER A 490 -23.22 28.10 -1.83
N ILE A 491 -22.73 27.04 -1.18
CA ILE A 491 -21.49 26.34 -1.53
C ILE A 491 -21.77 25.31 -2.63
N ASP A 492 -21.00 25.37 -3.71
CA ASP A 492 -21.09 24.38 -4.79
C ASP A 492 -20.32 23.11 -4.44
N MET A 493 -21.05 22.00 -4.32
CA MET A 493 -20.49 20.66 -4.07
C MET A 493 -19.51 20.23 -5.18
N ASN A 494 -19.72 20.65 -6.43
CA ASN A 494 -18.89 20.23 -7.57
C ASN A 494 -17.68 21.14 -7.81
N ALA A 495 -17.54 22.23 -7.03
CA ALA A 495 -16.40 23.14 -7.17
C ALA A 495 -15.12 22.62 -6.51
N GLY A 496 -15.23 21.59 -5.65
CA GLY A 496 -14.11 21.03 -4.91
C GLY A 496 -13.68 21.87 -3.71
N MET A 497 -12.71 21.34 -2.98
CA MET A 497 -12.25 21.89 -1.71
C MET A 497 -10.78 21.57 -1.46
N LEU A 498 -10.11 22.36 -0.62
CA LEU A 498 -8.74 22.14 -0.17
C LEU A 498 -8.67 22.14 1.36
N ARG A 499 -7.69 21.41 1.88
CA ARG A 499 -7.18 21.50 3.25
C ARG A 499 -5.73 21.94 3.15
N LEU A 500 -5.42 23.13 3.66
CA LEU A 500 -4.10 23.73 3.54
C LEU A 500 -3.40 23.85 4.89
N VAL A 501 -2.09 23.61 4.85
CA VAL A 501 -1.16 23.91 5.95
C VAL A 501 0.05 24.66 5.39
N PHE A 502 0.71 25.45 6.23
CA PHE A 502 2.03 26.00 5.94
C PHE A 502 3.09 25.01 6.45
N GLY A 503 4.12 24.73 5.66
CA GLY A 503 5.10 23.67 5.94
C GLY A 503 4.73 22.30 5.37
N LEU A 504 5.26 21.23 5.93
CA LEU A 504 5.03 19.85 5.45
C LEU A 504 3.57 19.41 5.59
N GLY A 505 3.13 18.53 4.67
CA GLY A 505 1.75 18.05 4.58
C GLY A 505 1.32 17.04 5.67
N THR A 506 2.22 16.64 6.57
CA THR A 506 1.91 15.72 7.68
C THR A 506 0.72 16.20 8.50
N ARG A 507 0.63 17.51 8.77
CA ARG A 507 -0.51 18.15 9.47
C ARG A 507 -1.76 18.32 8.60
N ALA A 508 -1.61 18.35 7.27
CA ALA A 508 -2.77 18.40 6.37
C ALA A 508 -3.53 17.07 6.38
N VAL A 509 -2.82 15.99 6.66
CA VAL A 509 -3.28 14.61 6.65
C VAL A 509 -3.73 14.19 8.06
N ASP A 510 -2.87 14.34 9.07
CA ASP A 510 -3.12 14.00 10.48
C ASP A 510 -3.36 15.24 11.35
N ARG A 511 -4.31 15.17 12.29
CA ARG A 511 -4.55 16.26 13.26
C ARG A 511 -3.74 16.06 14.53
N THR A 512 -3.00 17.10 14.92
CA THR A 512 -2.26 17.16 16.20
C THR A 512 -3.02 18.04 17.20
N ASP A 513 -2.95 17.71 18.49
CA ASP A 513 -3.69 18.40 19.55
C ASP A 513 -3.45 19.92 19.53
N GLY A 514 -4.54 20.70 19.45
CA GLY A 514 -4.52 22.17 19.53
C GLY A 514 -4.12 22.93 18.25
N ASP A 515 -4.02 22.25 17.10
CA ASP A 515 -3.58 22.84 15.83
C ASP A 515 -4.56 22.53 14.67
N TYR A 516 -4.89 23.54 13.84
CA TYR A 516 -6.00 23.44 12.88
C TYR A 516 -5.59 23.71 11.43
N VAL A 517 -6.06 22.86 10.52
CA VAL A 517 -5.88 23.01 9.07
C VAL A 517 -6.85 24.03 8.48
N LYS A 518 -6.43 24.79 7.47
CA LYS A 518 -7.33 25.71 6.77
C LYS A 518 -8.18 24.94 5.75
N VAL A 519 -9.48 24.82 6.00
CA VAL A 519 -10.44 24.30 5.02
C VAL A 519 -10.87 25.42 4.07
N VAL A 520 -10.86 25.14 2.76
CA VAL A 520 -11.12 26.11 1.70
C VAL A 520 -12.10 25.51 0.70
N SER A 521 -13.27 26.13 0.54
CA SER A 521 -14.20 25.80 -0.55
C SER A 521 -13.77 26.57 -1.79
N LEU A 522 -13.51 25.88 -2.91
CA LEU A 522 -12.85 26.49 -4.07
C LEU A 522 -13.74 27.45 -4.87
N ASP A 523 -15.07 27.36 -4.72
CA ASP A 523 -16.02 28.36 -5.22
C ASP A 523 -16.00 29.66 -4.40
N LYS A 524 -15.76 29.55 -3.08
CA LYS A 524 -15.72 30.68 -2.15
C LYS A 524 -14.55 30.59 -1.16
N PRO A 525 -13.29 30.79 -1.63
CA PRO A 525 -12.09 30.53 -0.80
C PRO A 525 -11.97 31.40 0.46
N LEU A 526 -12.61 32.58 0.47
CA LEU A 526 -12.61 33.51 1.60
C LEU A 526 -13.74 33.26 2.61
N ARG A 527 -14.66 32.34 2.32
CA ARG A 527 -15.78 32.02 3.21
C ARG A 527 -15.27 31.16 4.37
N ILE A 528 -15.48 31.65 5.58
CA ILE A 528 -15.11 30.94 6.80
C ILE A 528 -16.33 30.10 7.25
N PRO A 529 -16.12 28.86 7.76
CA PRO A 529 -17.18 28.10 8.43
C PRO A 529 -17.83 28.92 9.55
N PRO A 530 -19.11 28.66 9.91
CA PRO A 530 -19.79 29.37 10.99
C PRO A 530 -19.09 29.10 12.33
N MET A 531 -18.20 30.01 12.72
CA MET A 531 -17.47 30.04 13.98
C MET A 531 -17.55 31.46 14.55
N ASN A 532 -17.53 31.61 15.87
CA ASN A 532 -17.48 32.94 16.48
C ASN A 532 -16.15 33.62 16.14
N SER A 533 -16.14 34.95 15.97
CA SER A 533 -14.94 35.72 15.61
C SER A 533 -13.83 35.64 16.66
N GLU A 534 -14.18 35.46 17.94
CA GLU A 534 -13.22 35.26 19.04
C GLU A 534 -12.47 33.92 18.96
N ASP A 535 -13.00 32.95 18.20
CA ASP A 535 -12.42 31.61 18.06
C ASP A 535 -11.47 31.48 16.85
N GLN A 536 -11.34 32.49 15.98
CA GLN A 536 -10.52 32.39 14.76
C GLN A 536 -9.05 32.07 15.03
N LYS A 537 -8.47 32.63 16.09
CA LYS A 537 -7.11 32.31 16.51
C LYS A 537 -7.02 30.87 16.99
N LYS A 538 -7.99 30.44 17.81
CA LYS A 538 -8.06 29.08 18.35
C LYS A 538 -8.16 28.04 17.24
N PHE A 539 -8.80 28.35 16.13
CA PHE A 539 -9.00 27.48 14.97
C PHE A 539 -8.07 27.84 13.79
N SER A 540 -6.81 28.18 14.09
CA SER A 540 -5.77 28.44 13.10
C SER A 540 -4.56 27.54 13.31
N GLN A 541 -3.69 27.49 12.31
CA GLN A 541 -2.45 26.73 12.43
C GLN A 541 -1.44 27.50 13.29
N HIS A 542 -0.95 26.87 14.35
CA HIS A 542 0.01 27.38 15.33
C HIS A 542 1.38 26.71 15.22
N ARG A 543 1.42 25.43 14.80
CA ARG A 543 2.66 24.65 14.69
C ARG A 543 2.87 24.18 13.26
N LEU A 544 4.13 23.99 12.91
CA LEU A 544 4.55 23.67 11.55
C LEU A 544 5.53 22.53 11.58
N ASP A 545 5.27 21.51 10.79
CA ASP A 545 6.21 20.40 10.61
C ASP A 545 7.21 20.75 9.51
N LEU A 546 8.48 20.52 9.80
CA LEU A 546 9.60 20.86 8.94
C LEU A 546 10.77 19.89 9.14
N LEU A 547 11.69 19.82 8.17
CA LEU A 547 12.87 18.97 8.27
C LEU A 547 14.05 19.80 8.78
N SER A 548 14.56 19.44 9.95
CA SER A 548 15.76 20.03 10.56
C SER A 548 17.00 19.45 9.90
N LEU A 549 17.66 20.25 9.05
CA LEU A 549 18.90 19.83 8.37
C LEU A 549 20.04 19.67 9.37
N ALA A 550 20.09 20.51 10.41
CA ALA A 550 21.13 20.44 11.43
C ALA A 550 21.00 19.19 12.32
N LYS A 551 19.79 18.79 12.71
CA LYS A 551 19.55 17.61 13.56
C LYS A 551 19.26 16.33 12.77
N ASN A 552 19.07 16.44 11.46
CA ASN A 552 18.71 15.34 10.55
C ASN A 552 17.38 14.66 10.93
N THR A 553 16.40 15.42 11.45
CA THR A 553 15.11 14.90 11.94
C THR A 553 13.92 15.75 11.49
N LEU A 554 12.72 15.16 11.50
CA LEU A 554 11.45 15.89 11.45
C LEU A 554 11.24 16.62 12.78
N GLU A 555 10.91 17.91 12.75
CA GLU A 555 10.61 18.72 13.93
C GLU A 555 9.31 19.52 13.73
N SER A 556 8.58 19.76 14.83
CA SER A 556 7.43 20.68 14.86
C SER A 556 7.81 21.96 15.57
N LYS A 557 7.69 23.10 14.89
CA LYS A 557 8.06 24.44 15.38
C LYS A 557 6.86 25.36 15.50
N ASP A 558 6.91 26.28 16.45
CA ASP A 558 5.85 27.28 16.61
C ASP A 558 5.94 28.36 15.51
N LEU A 559 4.80 28.94 15.14
CA LEU A 559 4.72 29.95 14.07
C LEU A 559 5.69 31.12 14.26
N ASP A 560 5.86 31.60 15.49
CA ASP A 560 6.75 32.72 15.80
C ASP A 560 8.23 32.42 15.50
N GLU A 561 8.67 31.16 15.63
CA GLU A 561 10.03 30.74 15.25
C GLU A 561 10.19 30.76 13.72
N VAL A 562 9.16 30.33 12.99
CA VAL A 562 9.17 30.25 11.52
C VAL A 562 9.08 31.63 10.87
N LEU A 563 8.36 32.57 11.48
CA LEU A 563 8.27 33.96 11.00
C LEU A 563 9.64 34.65 10.91
N GLY A 564 10.63 34.22 11.70
CA GLY A 564 12.01 34.74 11.65
C GLY A 564 12.81 34.25 10.45
N LEU A 565 12.38 33.18 9.77
CA LEU A 565 13.15 32.53 8.72
C LEU A 565 13.15 33.31 7.39
N PRO A 566 14.18 33.14 6.55
CA PRO A 566 14.21 33.65 5.19
C PRO A 566 13.32 32.79 4.28
N LEU A 567 12.01 33.09 4.28
CA LEU A 567 11.03 32.31 3.54
C LEU A 567 11.17 32.40 2.01
N LYS A 568 11.92 33.37 1.45
CA LYS A 568 12.08 33.55 -0.01
C LYS A 568 10.76 33.78 -0.81
N ALA A 569 9.65 34.00 -0.12
CA ALA A 569 8.36 34.44 -0.66
C ALA A 569 7.82 35.65 0.11
N ASP A 570 6.78 36.31 -0.41
CA ASP A 570 6.06 37.34 0.34
C ASP A 570 5.27 36.70 1.50
N LYS A 571 5.70 37.01 2.73
CA LYS A 571 5.07 36.52 3.97
C LYS A 571 3.59 36.86 4.05
N LYS A 572 3.17 37.98 3.44
CA LYS A 572 1.79 38.45 3.46
C LYS A 572 0.84 37.50 2.75
N LEU A 573 1.31 36.63 1.86
CA LEU A 573 0.49 35.61 1.21
C LEU A 573 -0.12 34.62 2.21
N PHE A 574 0.63 34.32 3.28
CA PHE A 574 0.30 33.26 4.23
C PHE A 574 -0.16 33.82 5.58
N PHE A 575 0.40 34.96 5.99
CA PHE A 575 0.21 35.53 7.33
C PHE A 575 -0.39 36.93 7.28
N SER A 576 -1.36 37.18 8.17
CA SER A 576 -1.94 38.50 8.44
C SER A 576 -1.66 38.93 9.88
N PRO A 577 -1.46 40.24 10.17
CA PRO A 577 -1.36 40.73 11.54
C PRO A 577 -2.65 40.45 12.34
N ASP A 578 -2.51 39.90 13.55
CA ASP A 578 -3.60 39.66 14.48
C ASP A 578 -3.84 40.91 15.35
N TYR A 579 -4.62 41.85 14.81
CA TYR A 579 -4.93 43.11 15.50
C TYR A 579 -5.69 42.90 16.82
N ALA A 580 -6.50 41.84 16.92
CA ALA A 580 -7.29 41.53 18.11
C ALA A 580 -6.40 41.06 19.26
N ALA A 581 -5.48 40.12 19.01
CA ALA A 581 -4.51 39.72 20.03
C ALA A 581 -3.57 40.87 20.40
N ALA A 582 -3.16 41.70 19.43
CA ALA A 582 -2.34 42.87 19.72
C ALA A 582 -3.08 43.90 20.61
N ALA A 583 -4.39 44.11 20.41
CA ALA A 583 -5.20 44.96 21.28
C ALA A 583 -5.31 44.39 22.69
N ARG A 584 -5.59 43.08 22.82
CA ARG A 584 -5.68 42.40 24.12
C ARG A 584 -4.36 42.41 24.90
N MET A 585 -3.22 42.24 24.22
CA MET A 585 -1.90 42.35 24.87
C MET A 585 -1.65 43.76 25.42
N ARG A 586 -2.06 44.81 24.68
CA ARG A 586 -2.00 46.19 25.17
C ARG A 586 -2.91 46.41 26.38
N GLU A 587 -4.13 45.86 26.36
CA GLU A 587 -5.07 45.93 27.49
C GLU A 587 -4.53 45.22 28.75
N LEU A 588 -3.79 44.13 28.57
CA LEU A 588 -3.10 43.41 29.66
C LEU A 588 -1.82 44.09 30.15
N GLY A 589 -1.46 45.27 29.62
CA GLY A 589 -0.32 46.07 30.06
C GLY A 589 1.04 45.69 29.44
N TYR A 590 1.07 44.82 28.43
CA TYR A 590 2.31 44.53 27.70
C TYR A 590 2.64 45.65 26.73
N THR A 591 3.82 46.27 26.91
CA THR A 591 4.29 47.40 26.08
C THR A 591 5.37 47.01 25.07
N ASP A 592 6.08 45.90 25.30
CA ASP A 592 7.13 45.38 24.43
C ASP A 592 6.79 43.95 23.98
N PHE A 593 5.97 43.83 22.93
CA PHE A 593 5.59 42.54 22.35
C PHE A 593 5.71 42.58 20.81
N LYS A 594 6.13 41.46 20.23
CA LYS A 594 6.13 41.29 18.76
C LYS A 594 4.70 41.25 18.26
N THR A 595 4.42 41.91 17.13
CA THR A 595 3.10 41.86 16.50
C THR A 595 2.70 40.41 16.26
N PRO A 596 1.61 39.92 16.87
CA PRO A 596 1.14 38.56 16.63
C PRO A 596 0.63 38.43 15.20
N TYR A 597 0.85 37.28 14.59
CA TYR A 597 0.35 36.95 13.25
C TYR A 597 -0.61 35.77 13.30
N LEU A 598 -1.56 35.78 12.38
CA LEU A 598 -2.49 34.70 12.09
C LEU A 598 -2.12 34.09 10.74
N LEU A 599 -2.10 32.76 10.67
CA LEU A 599 -1.98 32.02 9.42
C LEU A 599 -3.38 31.86 8.81
N ASP A 600 -3.66 32.60 7.73
CA ASP A 600 -5.02 32.71 7.15
C ASP A 600 -5.10 32.53 5.63
N PHE A 601 -3.96 32.59 4.93
CA PHE A 601 -3.84 32.52 3.47
C PHE A 601 -4.69 33.56 2.72
N LYS A 602 -5.06 34.68 3.34
CA LYS A 602 -6.01 35.63 2.75
C LYS A 602 -5.50 36.18 1.41
N LYS A 603 -4.24 36.63 1.37
CA LYS A 603 -3.62 37.17 0.16
C LYS A 603 -3.21 36.10 -0.84
N LEU A 604 -3.00 34.86 -0.41
CA LEU A 604 -2.89 33.75 -1.36
C LEU A 604 -4.13 33.69 -2.26
N PHE A 605 -5.33 33.85 -1.71
CA PHE A 605 -6.57 33.75 -2.48
C PHE A 605 -6.98 35.04 -3.19
N THR A 606 -6.60 36.23 -2.69
CA THR A 606 -6.93 37.51 -3.34
C THR A 606 -5.89 37.98 -4.34
N ASP A 607 -4.60 37.75 -4.05
CA ASP A 607 -3.48 38.34 -4.80
C ASP A 607 -2.87 37.33 -5.79
N THR A 608 -3.32 36.07 -5.80
CA THR A 608 -2.85 35.02 -6.72
C THR A 608 -3.99 34.24 -7.38
N LYS A 609 -3.69 33.49 -8.44
CA LYS A 609 -4.64 32.59 -9.13
C LYS A 609 -4.71 31.19 -8.53
N PHE A 610 -4.13 30.96 -7.36
CA PHE A 610 -3.95 29.62 -6.77
C PHE A 610 -5.27 28.83 -6.65
N ALA A 611 -6.31 29.40 -6.04
CA ALA A 611 -7.59 28.71 -5.87
C ALA A 611 -8.26 28.35 -7.21
N ALA A 612 -8.21 29.25 -8.19
CA ALA A 612 -8.77 29.01 -9.51
C ALA A 612 -8.04 27.85 -10.22
N ILE A 613 -6.71 27.86 -10.19
CA ILE A 613 -5.87 26.80 -10.78
C ILE A 613 -6.13 25.45 -10.10
N MET A 614 -6.21 25.39 -8.77
CA MET A 614 -6.50 24.16 -8.05
C MET A 614 -7.87 23.59 -8.40
N ARG A 615 -8.89 24.46 -8.55
CA ARG A 615 -10.23 24.06 -9.01
C ARG A 615 -10.20 23.46 -10.41
N GLU A 616 -9.51 24.11 -11.34
CA GLU A 616 -9.39 23.64 -12.72
C GLU A 616 -8.65 22.30 -12.79
N MET A 617 -7.55 22.14 -12.03
CA MET A 617 -6.82 20.87 -11.94
C MET A 617 -7.70 19.74 -11.43
N LEU A 618 -8.42 19.96 -10.32
CA LEU A 618 -9.31 18.96 -9.73
C LEU A 618 -10.47 18.58 -10.67
N ALA A 619 -11.07 19.57 -11.34
CA ALA A 619 -12.13 19.33 -12.31
C ALA A 619 -11.63 18.54 -13.52
N LEU A 620 -10.43 18.86 -14.01
CA LEU A 620 -9.82 18.15 -15.14
C LEU A 620 -9.50 16.69 -14.78
N LEU A 621 -8.88 16.47 -13.62
CA LEU A 621 -8.58 15.13 -13.13
C LEU A 621 -9.87 14.32 -12.91
N SER A 622 -10.89 14.91 -12.27
CA SER A 622 -12.17 14.22 -12.06
C SER A 622 -12.86 13.85 -13.38
N LYS A 623 -12.81 14.73 -14.39
CA LYS A 623 -13.32 14.45 -15.74
C LYS A 623 -12.55 13.32 -16.41
N ALA A 624 -11.21 13.33 -16.34
CA ALA A 624 -10.38 12.31 -16.98
C ALA A 624 -10.54 10.93 -16.33
N TYR A 625 -10.67 10.90 -15.01
CA TYR A 625 -10.96 9.68 -14.26
C TYR A 625 -12.41 9.20 -14.46
N ASP A 626 -13.32 10.09 -14.90
CA ASP A 626 -14.78 9.88 -14.91
C ASP A 626 -15.28 9.44 -13.52
N TYR A 627 -14.73 10.09 -12.50
CA TYR A 627 -14.97 9.82 -11.08
C TYR A 627 -14.41 10.97 -10.23
N PRO A 628 -14.99 11.29 -9.06
CA PRO A 628 -14.36 12.22 -8.12
C PRO A 628 -12.96 11.74 -7.73
N VAL A 629 -12.01 12.66 -7.61
CA VAL A 629 -10.63 12.41 -7.17
C VAL A 629 -10.29 13.18 -5.89
N ASP A 630 -9.35 12.62 -5.15
CA ASP A 630 -8.62 13.19 -4.02
C ASP A 630 -7.13 13.29 -4.40
N ILE A 631 -6.48 14.41 -4.10
CA ILE A 631 -5.07 14.66 -4.40
C ILE A 631 -4.31 15.13 -3.15
N GLU A 632 -3.04 14.76 -3.07
CA GLU A 632 -2.08 15.39 -2.16
C GLU A 632 -1.13 16.26 -2.97
N PHE A 633 -0.79 17.44 -2.46
CA PHE A 633 0.09 18.36 -3.17
C PHE A 633 0.92 19.25 -2.23
N THR A 634 1.98 19.82 -2.78
CA THR A 634 2.72 20.94 -2.21
C THR A 634 2.77 22.10 -3.19
N ALA A 635 3.00 23.31 -2.69
CA ALA A 635 3.22 24.49 -3.52
C ALA A 635 4.34 25.37 -2.95
N ASN A 636 5.20 25.84 -3.86
CA ASN A 636 6.33 26.71 -3.55
C ASN A 636 6.19 28.04 -4.27
N PHE A 637 6.42 29.15 -3.55
CA PHE A 637 6.25 30.51 -4.03
C PHE A 637 7.60 31.23 -4.09
N ASN A 638 7.71 32.20 -4.98
CA ASN A 638 8.85 33.12 -5.03
C ASN A 638 8.43 34.53 -4.56
N LYS A 639 9.37 35.48 -4.60
CA LYS A 639 9.12 36.88 -4.18
C LYS A 639 8.18 37.66 -5.10
N ASP A 640 7.97 37.19 -6.33
CA ASP A 640 7.08 37.80 -7.33
C ASP A 640 5.66 37.20 -7.28
N ASN A 641 5.35 36.44 -6.22
CA ASN A 641 4.10 35.68 -6.04
C ASN A 641 3.82 34.62 -7.12
N ALA A 642 4.81 34.28 -7.95
CA ALA A 642 4.72 33.14 -8.84
C ALA A 642 4.89 31.84 -8.03
N PHE A 643 4.20 30.79 -8.44
CA PHE A 643 4.19 29.53 -7.71
C PHE A 643 4.31 28.32 -8.63
N ARG A 644 4.79 27.23 -8.04
CA ARG A 644 4.76 25.88 -8.63
C ARG A 644 4.09 24.91 -7.69
N ILE A 645 3.36 23.95 -8.25
CA ILE A 645 2.62 22.90 -7.54
C ILE A 645 3.29 21.56 -7.83
N ASN A 646 3.45 20.74 -6.80
CA ASN A 646 3.86 19.36 -6.96
C ASN A 646 2.73 18.43 -6.54
N LEU A 647 2.23 17.60 -7.46
CA LEU A 647 1.27 16.55 -7.13
C LEU A 647 2.00 15.34 -6.54
N LEU A 648 1.69 15.02 -5.29
CA LEU A 648 2.32 13.93 -4.55
C LEU A 648 1.49 12.63 -4.62
N GLN A 649 0.18 12.75 -4.76
CA GLN A 649 -0.74 11.60 -4.87
C GLN A 649 -2.01 12.02 -5.60
N CYS A 650 -2.66 11.09 -6.29
CA CYS A 650 -4.00 11.26 -6.84
C CYS A 650 -4.71 9.91 -6.85
N ARG A 651 -5.92 9.87 -6.29
CA ARG A 651 -6.70 8.65 -6.18
C ARG A 651 -8.20 8.91 -6.38
N PRO A 652 -8.97 7.90 -6.81
CA PRO A 652 -10.43 8.00 -6.86
C PRO A 652 -11.01 8.25 -5.45
N LEU A 653 -11.77 9.33 -5.27
CA LEU A 653 -12.49 9.65 -4.04
C LEU A 653 -13.82 8.90 -4.03
N GLN A 654 -13.95 7.92 -3.14
CA GLN A 654 -15.17 7.13 -3.01
C GLN A 654 -16.29 8.01 -2.45
N THR A 655 -17.24 8.40 -3.30
CA THR A 655 -18.44 9.13 -2.90
C THR A 655 -19.64 8.34 -3.38
N LYS A 656 -20.67 8.17 -2.54
CA LYS A 656 -21.98 7.73 -3.03
C LYS A 656 -22.45 8.83 -3.98
N GLY A 657 -22.61 8.49 -5.26
CA GLY A 657 -23.14 9.41 -6.26
C GLY A 657 -24.46 10.03 -5.79
N LEU A 658 -24.85 11.14 -6.40
CA LEU A 658 -26.16 11.78 -6.21
C LEU A 658 -27.26 10.74 -6.50
N GLY A 659 -27.71 10.02 -5.47
CA GLY A 659 -28.79 9.05 -5.59
C GLY A 659 -30.08 9.72 -6.06
N LYS A 660 -31.10 8.92 -6.39
CA LYS A 660 -32.43 9.46 -6.64
C LYS A 660 -32.91 10.24 -5.41
N THR A 661 -33.53 11.40 -5.64
CA THR A 661 -34.14 12.22 -4.58
C THR A 661 -35.07 11.37 -3.71
N VAL A 662 -34.85 11.40 -2.40
CA VAL A 662 -35.69 10.68 -1.44
C VAL A 662 -36.79 11.63 -0.97
N LYS A 663 -38.05 11.19 -1.04
CA LYS A 663 -39.18 11.97 -0.55
C LYS A 663 -39.19 11.96 0.98
N ILE A 664 -38.76 13.05 1.59
CA ILE A 664 -38.74 13.21 3.05
C ILE A 664 -40.17 13.49 3.55
N PRO A 665 -40.67 12.76 4.56
CA PRO A 665 -41.97 13.03 5.16
C PRO A 665 -42.08 14.43 5.75
N GLU A 666 -43.28 15.04 5.68
CA GLU A 666 -43.55 16.29 6.40
C GLU A 666 -43.62 16.04 7.91
N LEU A 667 -42.95 16.90 8.66
CA LEU A 667 -42.84 16.87 10.10
C LEU A 667 -44.05 17.63 10.69
N LYS A 668 -44.94 16.91 11.38
CA LYS A 668 -46.19 17.47 11.93
C LYS A 668 -46.00 18.05 13.33
N ASP A 669 -45.25 17.37 14.18
CA ASP A 669 -44.81 17.84 15.50
C ASP A 669 -43.30 17.62 15.65
N VAL A 670 -42.60 18.62 16.16
CA VAL A 670 -41.17 18.61 16.47
C VAL A 670 -40.80 17.47 17.42
N LYS A 671 -41.73 17.04 18.28
CA LYS A 671 -41.55 15.91 19.22
C LYS A 671 -41.59 14.54 18.55
N ASP A 672 -42.11 14.45 17.32
CA ASP A 672 -42.25 13.18 16.60
C ASP A 672 -40.95 12.69 15.96
N CYS A 673 -39.91 13.53 15.91
CA CYS A 673 -38.60 13.18 15.35
C CYS A 673 -37.54 13.01 16.43
N PHE A 674 -36.55 12.16 16.18
CA PHE A 674 -35.35 12.05 16.99
C PHE A 674 -34.38 13.22 16.70
N PHE A 675 -34.16 13.51 15.42
CA PHE A 675 -33.50 14.74 14.99
C PHE A 675 -33.93 15.16 13.59
N SER A 676 -33.80 16.46 13.32
CA SER A 676 -34.01 17.04 11.99
C SER A 676 -33.02 18.19 11.80
N SER A 677 -32.45 18.30 10.60
CA SER A 677 -31.54 19.41 10.26
C SER A 677 -31.62 19.77 8.78
N ILE A 678 -31.15 20.97 8.46
CA ILE A 678 -30.81 21.39 7.10
C ILE A 678 -29.28 21.39 6.98
N GLY A 679 -28.74 20.53 6.12
CA GLY A 679 -27.31 20.29 5.95
C GLY A 679 -26.69 19.47 7.09
N ASN A 680 -25.36 19.45 7.14
CA ASN A 680 -24.56 18.80 8.20
C ASN A 680 -24.72 17.26 8.25
N PHE A 681 -24.89 16.60 7.11
CA PHE A 681 -24.91 15.13 7.01
C PHE A 681 -24.27 14.67 5.71
N MET A 682 -23.84 13.41 5.68
CA MET A 682 -23.13 12.81 4.56
C MET A 682 -23.45 11.32 4.39
N GLY A 683 -23.35 10.84 3.16
CA GLY A 683 -23.75 9.47 2.76
C GLY A 683 -24.75 9.43 1.60
N GLY A 684 -25.06 10.58 1.00
CA GLY A 684 -25.98 10.70 -0.14
C GLY A 684 -27.44 10.85 0.28
N SER A 685 -28.36 10.74 -0.68
CA SER A 685 -29.80 10.66 -0.42
C SER A 685 -30.18 9.23 -0.05
N VAL A 686 -30.57 9.00 1.21
CA VAL A 686 -30.85 7.65 1.73
C VAL A 686 -32.19 7.57 2.45
N ARG A 687 -32.72 6.35 2.49
CA ARG A 687 -33.76 5.91 3.42
C ARG A 687 -33.23 4.66 4.10
N LEU A 688 -32.87 4.74 5.38
CA LEU A 688 -32.31 3.60 6.11
C LEU A 688 -33.16 3.30 7.36
N PRO A 689 -33.57 2.04 7.57
CA PRO A 689 -34.15 1.62 8.84
C PRO A 689 -33.06 1.60 9.93
N ILE A 690 -33.45 1.90 11.17
CA ILE A 690 -32.57 1.91 12.34
C ILE A 690 -33.18 0.97 13.38
N ASP A 691 -32.51 -0.15 13.63
CA ASP A 691 -32.95 -1.18 14.56
C ASP A 691 -32.54 -0.83 16.00
N TYR A 692 -31.38 -0.20 16.16
CA TYR A 692 -30.81 0.14 17.46
C TYR A 692 -30.18 1.54 17.46
N VAL A 693 -30.34 2.26 18.56
CA VAL A 693 -29.63 3.52 18.82
C VAL A 693 -28.76 3.35 20.05
N ILE A 694 -27.47 3.64 19.90
CA ILE A 694 -26.48 3.66 20.97
C ILE A 694 -26.16 5.13 21.24
N LEU A 695 -26.69 5.66 22.34
CA LEU A 695 -26.52 7.06 22.73
C LEU A 695 -25.51 7.18 23.87
N ILE A 696 -24.48 7.99 23.67
CA ILE A 696 -23.54 8.39 24.71
C ILE A 696 -24.03 9.69 25.33
N ASN A 697 -24.29 9.67 26.63
CA ASN A 697 -24.74 10.84 27.39
C ASN A 697 -23.56 11.82 27.62
N ALA A 698 -23.63 13.03 27.05
CA ALA A 698 -22.58 14.04 27.13
C ALA A 698 -22.22 14.41 28.57
N ASN A 699 -23.21 14.74 29.40
CA ASN A 699 -22.99 15.17 30.78
C ASN A 699 -22.34 14.09 31.64
N ALA A 700 -22.75 12.83 31.48
CA ALA A 700 -22.15 11.71 32.20
C ALA A 700 -20.74 11.42 31.69
N TYR A 701 -20.53 11.44 30.36
CA TYR A 701 -19.24 11.20 29.73
C TYR A 701 -18.18 12.25 30.12
N LEU A 702 -18.55 13.53 30.17
CA LEU A 702 -17.63 14.62 30.51
C LEU A 702 -17.13 14.55 31.96
N LYS A 703 -17.92 13.96 32.88
CA LYS A 703 -17.55 13.78 34.29
C LYS A 703 -16.57 12.64 34.53
N LEU A 704 -16.34 11.77 33.53
CA LEU A 704 -15.39 10.65 33.65
C LEU A 704 -13.95 11.16 33.67
N SER A 705 -13.09 10.42 34.38
CA SER A 705 -11.63 10.55 34.25
C SER A 705 -11.18 10.17 32.83
N GLU A 706 -9.97 10.56 32.43
CA GLU A 706 -9.42 10.16 31.12
C GLU A 706 -9.43 8.64 30.94
N GLN A 707 -9.03 7.89 31.98
CA GLN A 707 -9.09 6.42 31.95
C GLN A 707 -10.53 5.92 31.71
N GLY A 708 -11.52 6.50 32.38
CA GLY A 708 -12.92 6.13 32.19
C GLY A 708 -13.42 6.39 30.75
N LYS A 709 -12.93 7.46 30.11
CA LYS A 709 -13.26 7.77 28.71
C LYS A 709 -12.65 6.78 27.72
N TYR A 710 -11.41 6.35 27.95
CA TYR A 710 -10.81 5.26 27.17
C TYR A 710 -11.55 3.94 27.38
N GLU A 711 -11.99 3.63 28.61
CA GLU A 711 -12.80 2.43 28.84
C GLU A 711 -14.12 2.46 28.09
N VAL A 712 -14.82 3.60 28.03
CA VAL A 712 -16.03 3.78 27.21
C VAL A 712 -15.74 3.49 25.74
N ALA A 713 -14.63 3.99 25.18
CA ALA A 713 -14.25 3.70 23.80
C ALA A 713 -14.10 2.18 23.55
N ARG A 714 -13.45 1.46 24.47
CA ARG A 714 -13.30 -0.01 24.38
C ARG A 714 -14.64 -0.75 24.50
N GLN A 715 -15.57 -0.24 25.32
CA GLN A 715 -16.93 -0.78 25.40
C GLN A 715 -17.68 -0.60 24.08
N ILE A 716 -17.53 0.56 23.43
CA ILE A 716 -18.12 0.78 22.10
C ILE A 716 -17.57 -0.23 21.08
N GLY A 717 -16.27 -0.55 21.14
CA GLY A 717 -15.68 -1.61 20.32
C GLY A 717 -16.26 -3.02 20.57
N LEU A 718 -16.74 -3.31 21.79
CA LEU A 718 -17.47 -4.53 22.09
C LEU A 718 -18.90 -4.48 21.53
N ILE A 719 -19.62 -3.38 21.76
CA ILE A 719 -20.98 -3.15 21.20
C ILE A 719 -20.95 -3.26 19.68
N ASN A 720 -19.96 -2.66 19.02
CA ASN A 720 -19.79 -2.70 17.58
C ASN A 720 -19.69 -4.13 17.02
N ARG A 721 -19.09 -5.07 17.76
CA ARG A 721 -19.03 -6.48 17.35
C ARG A 721 -20.42 -7.13 17.44
N GLU A 722 -21.15 -6.87 18.51
CA GLU A 722 -22.53 -7.36 18.71
C GLU A 722 -23.55 -6.75 17.73
N MET A 723 -23.24 -5.59 17.17
CA MET A 723 -24.06 -4.90 16.17
C MET A 723 -23.78 -5.31 14.73
N LYS A 724 -22.83 -6.23 14.50
CA LYS A 724 -22.52 -6.72 13.16
C LYS A 724 -23.75 -7.32 12.49
N GLY A 725 -24.12 -6.76 11.32
CA GLY A 725 -25.29 -7.19 10.55
C GLY A 725 -26.62 -6.55 10.95
N LYS A 726 -26.64 -5.68 11.97
CA LYS A 726 -27.83 -4.91 12.41
C LYS A 726 -27.74 -3.47 11.90
N ASN A 727 -28.87 -2.77 11.78
CA ASN A 727 -28.86 -1.34 11.45
C ASN A 727 -28.74 -0.49 12.72
N ALA A 728 -27.51 -0.38 13.24
CA ALA A 728 -27.23 0.39 14.45
C ALA A 728 -26.79 1.83 14.13
N MET A 729 -27.33 2.78 14.88
CA MET A 729 -26.92 4.19 14.93
C MET A 729 -26.12 4.46 16.20
N LEU A 730 -24.92 5.01 16.07
CA LEU A 730 -24.08 5.42 17.18
C LEU A 730 -24.10 6.95 17.31
N VAL A 731 -24.58 7.47 18.44
CA VAL A 731 -24.77 8.90 18.70
C VAL A 731 -23.92 9.29 19.89
N GLY A 732 -23.02 10.26 19.72
CA GLY A 732 -22.12 10.64 20.82
C GLY A 732 -21.67 12.10 20.82
N PRO A 733 -21.18 12.56 21.98
CA PRO A 733 -20.74 13.92 22.15
C PRO A 733 -19.41 14.13 21.44
N GLY A 734 -19.42 15.03 20.47
CA GLY A 734 -18.21 15.57 19.88
C GLY A 734 -17.57 14.60 18.92
N ARG A 735 -16.24 14.66 18.83
CA ARG A 735 -15.52 13.94 17.78
C ARG A 735 -15.28 12.47 18.13
N TRP A 736 -15.73 11.56 17.26
CA TRP A 736 -15.28 10.17 17.29
C TRP A 736 -13.84 10.04 16.79
N GLY A 737 -13.03 9.20 17.43
CA GLY A 737 -11.62 9.03 17.08
C GLY A 737 -10.74 10.23 17.38
N SER A 738 -11.08 10.98 18.43
CA SER A 738 -10.24 12.04 18.97
C SER A 738 -9.09 11.46 19.80
N THR A 739 -7.85 11.92 19.58
CA THR A 739 -6.71 11.67 20.49
C THR A 739 -6.88 12.40 21.83
N THR A 740 -7.72 13.44 21.86
CA THR A 740 -8.06 14.20 23.07
C THR A 740 -9.46 13.81 23.60
N PRO A 741 -9.58 13.05 24.70
CA PRO A 741 -10.88 12.61 25.24
C PRO A 741 -11.75 13.74 25.81
N SER A 742 -11.21 14.95 25.98
CA SER A 742 -11.99 16.13 26.38
C SER A 742 -12.79 16.76 25.23
N LEU A 743 -12.43 16.47 23.98
CA LEU A 743 -13.07 17.01 22.77
C LEU A 743 -13.95 15.98 22.04
N GLY A 744 -14.00 14.75 22.54
CA GLY A 744 -14.75 13.67 21.92
C GLY A 744 -14.45 12.30 22.52
N VAL A 745 -14.80 11.23 21.80
CA VAL A 745 -14.63 9.85 22.25
C VAL A 745 -13.44 9.18 21.54
N PRO A 746 -12.43 8.68 22.29
CA PRO A 746 -11.16 8.20 21.72
C PRO A 746 -11.25 6.75 21.19
N VAL A 747 -12.13 6.54 20.20
CA VAL A 747 -12.32 5.24 19.53
C VAL A 747 -11.42 5.09 18.30
N HIS A 748 -10.91 3.90 18.04
CA HIS A 748 -10.34 3.57 16.73
C HIS A 748 -11.48 3.28 15.74
N PHE A 749 -11.22 3.45 14.43
CA PHE A 749 -12.23 3.15 13.41
C PHE A 749 -12.74 1.70 13.47
N THR A 750 -11.86 0.75 13.80
CA THR A 750 -12.18 -0.67 14.02
C THR A 750 -13.22 -0.89 15.12
N GLU A 751 -13.42 0.08 16.02
CA GLU A 751 -14.36 -0.01 17.13
C GLU A 751 -15.77 0.49 16.77
N LEU A 752 -16.00 0.98 15.56
CA LEU A 752 -17.32 1.45 15.09
C LEU A 752 -17.63 1.06 13.64
N CYS A 753 -16.75 0.29 13.01
CA CYS A 753 -16.84 -0.05 11.58
C CYS A 753 -18.10 -0.84 11.17
N ASN A 754 -18.85 -1.41 12.11
CA ASN A 754 -20.11 -2.13 11.82
C ASN A 754 -21.35 -1.24 11.95
N MET A 755 -21.22 0.01 12.41
CA MET A 755 -22.34 0.94 12.54
C MET A 755 -22.87 1.35 11.16
N LYS A 756 -24.18 1.56 11.04
CA LYS A 756 -24.81 2.08 9.81
C LYS A 756 -24.90 3.59 9.79
N VAL A 757 -25.06 4.19 10.97
CA VAL A 757 -25.13 5.64 11.13
C VAL A 757 -24.22 6.07 12.27
N LEU A 758 -23.44 7.13 12.06
CA LEU A 758 -22.63 7.78 13.07
C LEU A 758 -23.11 9.23 13.22
N CYS A 759 -23.57 9.57 14.41
CA CYS A 759 -24.01 10.90 14.76
C CYS A 759 -23.04 11.51 15.79
N GLU A 760 -22.58 12.71 15.48
CA GLU A 760 -21.80 13.54 16.40
C GLU A 760 -22.64 14.75 16.77
N TYR A 761 -22.84 14.98 18.06
CA TYR A 761 -23.59 16.14 18.52
C TYR A 761 -22.75 17.09 19.37
N SER A 762 -23.03 18.38 19.20
CA SER A 762 -22.50 19.49 19.99
C SER A 762 -23.67 20.25 20.60
N SER A 763 -23.53 20.76 21.83
CA SER A 763 -24.58 21.53 22.50
C SER A 763 -24.02 22.83 23.07
N LYS A 764 -24.59 23.96 22.63
CA LYS A 764 -24.26 25.29 23.16
C LYS A 764 -24.59 25.42 24.65
N LYS A 765 -25.67 24.77 25.11
CA LYS A 765 -26.16 24.84 26.49
C LYS A 765 -25.22 24.15 27.48
N GLU A 766 -24.54 23.10 27.02
CA GLU A 766 -23.60 22.31 27.82
C GLU A 766 -22.13 22.77 27.68
N GLY A 767 -21.90 23.90 26.99
CA GLY A 767 -20.56 24.47 26.79
C GLY A 767 -19.68 23.64 25.86
N PHE A 768 -20.28 22.76 25.06
CA PHE A 768 -19.61 21.71 24.32
C PHE A 768 -19.75 21.95 22.81
N MET A 769 -18.78 22.66 22.23
CA MET A 769 -18.65 22.93 20.79
C MET A 769 -17.32 22.39 20.22
N PRO A 770 -17.09 21.07 20.23
CA PRO A 770 -15.95 20.49 19.54
C PRO A 770 -16.13 20.54 18.02
N GLU A 771 -15.02 20.56 17.30
CA GLU A 771 -15.00 20.34 15.87
C GLU A 771 -15.24 18.84 15.61
N LEU A 772 -16.32 18.54 14.90
CA LEU A 772 -16.77 17.18 14.58
C LEU A 772 -15.74 16.49 13.64
N SER A 773 -15.76 15.16 13.48
CA SER A 773 -14.75 14.32 12.79
C SER A 773 -14.40 14.71 11.35
N TYR A 774 -15.19 15.60 10.77
CA TYR A 774 -14.98 16.30 9.51
C TYR A 774 -13.50 16.44 9.08
N GLY A 775 -13.12 15.71 8.04
CA GLY A 775 -11.80 15.88 7.41
C GLY A 775 -10.66 15.40 8.24
N SER A 776 -10.70 14.12 8.59
CA SER A 776 -9.56 13.37 9.11
C SER A 776 -9.44 12.05 8.35
N HIS A 777 -8.34 11.32 8.46
CA HIS A 777 -8.27 9.94 7.95
C HIS A 777 -9.42 9.09 8.50
N PHE A 778 -9.74 9.29 9.77
CA PHE A 778 -10.89 8.65 10.42
C PHE A 778 -12.22 8.94 9.72
N PHE A 779 -12.38 10.14 9.15
CA PHE A 779 -13.57 10.48 8.38
C PHE A 779 -13.58 9.90 6.97
N GLN A 780 -12.41 9.79 6.32
CA GLN A 780 -12.29 9.03 5.08
C GLN A 780 -12.70 7.57 5.33
N ASP A 781 -12.24 6.95 6.42
CA ASP A 781 -12.64 5.59 6.80
C ASP A 781 -14.17 5.44 6.96
N ILE A 782 -14.86 6.44 7.55
CA ILE A 782 -16.32 6.48 7.68
C ILE A 782 -17.00 6.50 6.31
N VAL A 783 -16.57 7.41 5.43
CA VAL A 783 -17.13 7.57 4.08
C VAL A 783 -16.92 6.30 3.26
N GLU A 784 -15.72 5.72 3.31
CA GLU A 784 -15.32 4.52 2.58
C GLU A 784 -16.04 3.26 3.08
N SER A 785 -16.35 3.20 4.38
CA SER A 785 -17.08 2.07 4.99
C SER A 785 -18.59 2.22 4.85
N GLU A 786 -19.04 3.21 4.08
CA GLU A 786 -20.44 3.51 3.80
C GLU A 786 -21.29 3.80 5.05
N ILE A 787 -20.66 4.28 6.11
CA ILE A 787 -21.35 4.69 7.34
C ILE A 787 -21.99 6.06 7.05
N PHE A 788 -23.30 6.16 7.25
CA PHE A 788 -24.01 7.44 7.09
C PHE A 788 -23.63 8.37 8.24
N TYR A 789 -23.15 9.56 7.95
CA TYR A 789 -22.60 10.46 8.95
C TYR A 789 -23.52 11.66 9.17
N VAL A 790 -23.73 12.05 10.43
CA VAL A 790 -24.58 13.17 10.83
C VAL A 790 -23.88 14.02 11.87
N ALA A 791 -23.94 15.34 11.69
CA ALA A 791 -23.52 16.33 12.66
C ALA A 791 -24.73 17.12 13.17
N ILE A 792 -24.96 17.05 14.48
CA ILE A 792 -26.08 17.69 15.14
C ILE A 792 -25.55 18.88 15.95
N PHE A 793 -25.95 20.08 15.55
CA PHE A 793 -25.59 21.32 16.24
C PHE A 793 -26.77 21.80 17.10
N ASP A 794 -26.88 21.24 18.31
CA ASP A 794 -27.97 21.57 19.23
C ASP A 794 -27.92 23.05 19.66
N GLY A 795 -29.06 23.73 19.50
CA GLY A 795 -29.21 25.17 19.73
C GLY A 795 -28.92 26.07 18.52
N TYR A 796 -28.75 25.52 17.31
CA TYR A 796 -28.69 26.29 16.05
C TYR A 796 -30.08 26.41 15.41
N GLN A 797 -30.26 27.47 14.61
CA GLN A 797 -31.48 27.67 13.83
C GLN A 797 -31.65 26.51 12.82
N ASP A 798 -32.87 26.00 12.69
CA ASP A 798 -33.24 24.86 11.83
C ASP A 798 -32.69 23.47 12.23
N VAL A 799 -32.23 23.31 13.48
CA VAL A 799 -31.85 22.01 14.06
C VAL A 799 -32.80 21.62 15.19
N ILE A 800 -33.30 20.38 15.13
CA ILE A 800 -34.11 19.75 16.19
C ILE A 800 -33.34 18.51 16.66
N PHE A 801 -33.18 18.35 17.97
CA PHE A 801 -32.57 17.17 18.58
C PHE A 801 -33.31 16.80 19.87
N ASN A 802 -33.89 15.60 19.91
CA ASN A 802 -34.71 15.11 21.02
C ASN A 802 -34.11 13.82 21.62
N PRO A 803 -32.99 13.90 22.37
CA PRO A 803 -32.34 12.74 22.96
C PRO A 803 -33.24 11.94 23.92
N ASP A 804 -34.20 12.62 24.56
CA ASP A 804 -35.14 12.00 25.51
C ASP A 804 -35.99 10.88 24.88
N ARG A 805 -36.24 10.92 23.55
CA ARG A 805 -36.95 9.85 22.84
C ARG A 805 -36.23 8.50 22.95
N ILE A 806 -34.91 8.52 23.06
CA ILE A 806 -34.09 7.32 23.25
C ILE A 806 -33.94 7.01 24.74
N LEU A 807 -33.70 8.04 25.57
CA LEU A 807 -33.45 7.84 27.00
C LEU A 807 -34.66 7.33 27.79
N LEU A 808 -35.88 7.47 27.26
CA LEU A 808 -37.12 6.93 27.85
C LEU A 808 -37.31 5.43 27.59
N GLU A 809 -36.63 4.86 26.59
CA GLU A 809 -36.69 3.43 26.29
C GLU A 809 -35.88 2.60 27.30
N GLU A 810 -36.09 1.29 27.32
CA GLU A 810 -35.30 0.39 28.17
C GLU A 810 -33.83 0.37 27.73
N ASN A 811 -32.90 0.64 28.67
CA ASN A 811 -31.47 0.55 28.40
C ASN A 811 -31.01 -0.92 28.33
N LEU A 812 -30.80 -1.43 27.12
CA LEU A 812 -30.39 -2.80 26.83
C LEU A 812 -28.89 -3.06 27.01
N LEU A 813 -28.11 -2.12 27.56
CA LEU A 813 -26.65 -2.25 27.73
C LEU A 813 -26.25 -3.58 28.39
N THR A 814 -26.89 -3.96 29.49
CA THR A 814 -26.55 -5.19 30.22
C THR A 814 -26.96 -6.48 29.51
N ILE A 815 -27.85 -6.39 28.53
CA ILE A 815 -28.25 -7.54 27.71
C ILE A 815 -27.17 -7.81 26.66
N PHE A 816 -26.65 -6.76 26.02
CA PHE A 816 -25.58 -6.88 25.02
C PHE A 816 -24.21 -7.09 25.64
N LEU A 817 -23.94 -6.47 26.80
CA LEU A 817 -22.66 -6.56 27.51
C LEU A 817 -22.86 -6.82 29.00
N PRO A 818 -22.99 -8.11 29.40
CA PRO A 818 -23.00 -8.49 30.81
C PRO A 818 -21.72 -8.03 31.52
N GLY A 819 -21.85 -7.31 32.64
CA GLY A 819 -20.72 -6.76 33.42
C GLY A 819 -20.38 -5.29 33.15
N SER A 820 -21.04 -4.63 32.19
CA SER A 820 -20.83 -3.19 31.89
C SER A 820 -21.77 -2.26 32.67
N GLU A 821 -22.27 -2.71 33.83
CA GLU A 821 -23.23 -1.99 34.69
C GLU A 821 -22.74 -0.60 35.11
N LYS A 822 -21.43 -0.47 35.34
CA LYS A 822 -20.79 0.81 35.70
C LYS A 822 -20.94 1.91 34.64
N PHE A 823 -21.31 1.57 33.40
CA PHE A 823 -21.47 2.52 32.30
C PHE A 823 -22.94 2.78 31.93
N LYS A 824 -23.93 2.26 32.68
CA LYS A 824 -25.36 2.46 32.37
C LYS A 824 -25.77 3.94 32.30
N ASP A 825 -25.12 4.79 33.08
CA ASP A 825 -25.40 6.23 33.10
C ASP A 825 -24.74 6.98 31.92
N VAL A 826 -23.81 6.32 31.22
CA VAL A 826 -23.03 6.91 30.12
C VAL A 826 -23.46 6.36 28.77
N ILE A 827 -23.67 5.05 28.66
CA ILE A 827 -24.02 4.33 27.43
C ILE A 827 -25.47 3.84 27.54
N HIS A 828 -26.31 4.30 26.62
CA HIS A 828 -27.69 3.88 26.51
C HIS A 828 -27.91 3.16 25.18
N ILE A 829 -28.36 1.90 25.22
CA ILE A 829 -28.70 1.12 24.02
C ILE A 829 -30.21 0.93 24.00
N ALA A 830 -30.90 1.50 23.02
CA ALA A 830 -32.34 1.32 22.82
C ALA A 830 -32.64 0.54 21.54
N ASN A 831 -33.68 -0.28 21.57
CA ASN A 831 -34.28 -0.85 20.35
C ASN A 831 -35.28 0.16 19.78
N THR A 832 -35.15 0.48 18.51
CA THR A 832 -35.99 1.49 17.84
C THR A 832 -36.83 0.85 16.76
N SER A 833 -37.87 0.13 17.16
CA SER A 833 -38.78 -0.56 16.23
C SER A 833 -39.49 0.44 15.30
N GLY A 834 -39.10 0.46 14.03
CA GLY A 834 -39.73 1.29 12.99
C GLY A 834 -39.12 2.68 12.79
N MET A 835 -37.98 2.99 13.44
CA MET A 835 -37.27 4.25 13.22
C MET A 835 -36.56 4.25 11.87
N GLU A 836 -36.64 5.37 11.14
CA GLU A 836 -35.99 5.54 9.84
C GLU A 836 -35.29 6.89 9.75
N ILE A 837 -34.12 6.89 9.09
CA ILE A 837 -33.42 8.09 8.66
C ILE A 837 -33.69 8.35 7.18
N TYR A 838 -34.02 9.60 6.88
CA TYR A 838 -34.29 10.13 5.55
C TYR A 838 -33.35 11.29 5.28
N SER A 839 -32.64 11.24 4.16
CA SER A 839 -31.79 12.35 3.72
C SER A 839 -31.98 12.63 2.24
N ASP A 840 -31.86 13.91 1.89
CA ASP A 840 -31.78 14.34 0.51
C ASP A 840 -30.69 15.38 0.32
N ILE A 841 -29.66 15.00 -0.43
CA ILE A 841 -28.50 15.85 -0.68
C ILE A 841 -28.82 17.03 -1.60
N VAL A 842 -29.88 16.94 -2.42
CA VAL A 842 -30.28 18.03 -3.32
C VAL A 842 -30.95 19.15 -2.52
N THR A 843 -31.91 18.80 -1.66
CA THR A 843 -32.60 19.77 -0.80
C THR A 843 -31.84 20.08 0.50
N GLN A 844 -30.76 19.36 0.78
CA GLN A 844 -29.99 19.41 2.02
C GLN A 844 -30.86 19.17 3.26
N LYS A 845 -31.89 18.32 3.17
CA LYS A 845 -32.79 18.02 4.28
C LYS A 845 -32.46 16.67 4.91
N LEU A 846 -32.50 16.61 6.24
CA LEU A 846 -32.29 15.40 7.03
C LEU A 846 -33.40 15.25 8.08
N LEU A 847 -33.91 14.04 8.23
CA LEU A 847 -34.91 13.69 9.22
C LEU A 847 -34.69 12.26 9.74
N CYS A 848 -34.65 12.08 11.05
CA CYS A 848 -34.73 10.78 11.70
C CYS A 848 -35.97 10.73 12.60
N ARG A 849 -36.84 9.73 12.43
CA ARG A 849 -38.09 9.59 13.21
C ARG A 849 -38.46 8.14 13.48
#